data_AF-W9Q4P5-F1
#
_entry.id   AF-W9Q4P5-F1
#
_cell.length_a   1.000
_cell.length_b   1.000
_cell.length_c   1.000
_cell.angle_alpha   90.00
_cell.angle_beta   90.00
_cell.angle_gamma   90.00
#
_symmetry.space_group_name_H-M   'P 1'
#
loop_
_entity.id
_entity.type
_entity.pdbx_description
1 polymer ?
#
loop_
_entity_poly.entity_id
_entity_poly.type
_entity_poly.pdbx_seq_one_letter_code
_entity_poly.pdbx_strand_id
1 'polypeptide(L)'
;MALEEQNEVASHLEDALEMQQGVFPNDDKTQKYGNLLFLLQSEPRHIAHLCRLVSMSEIDSLLQTVMFTIYGNQYESREEHLLLTMFQSVLTYQFDNTPDYSSLLRANTPVSRMMTTYTRRGPGQSFLKSVLADRINGLIELKDLDLEINPLKVYERMIEQIEEDTGQLPPHLPKGITGEQAAENPQVQAIIEPRLTMLTEIANGFLTTIIEGLEEAPYGIRWICKQIRSLTKRKYPDANDQVICTLIGGFFFLRFINPAIVTPKSYMLIDGTPAERPRRTLTYIAKMLQNLANKPSYAKEPYMAKLQPFIHQNKDRINKFMLDLCEVQDFYESLEMDNYVALSKKDLELEITLNEVYAMHSLLDKHHDELCKDDNSHLAIIMSELGSSPPQLPRKENRVINLPLFSRWESAIGDLTAALDITQEEVYFMEAKSIFVQVMRSIPATSGVARRPLRLERIADAAATNRSDAVMVRKGIRAMELLSQLQELRVIDKADQFSLLRDEVEQELQHLGSLKEGVITETQKLQEVYKTIRDHNVYLNGQLETYKSYLHNVRSQSEGTKRKQQKQQVLGPYKFTHQQLEKEGVIQKSNVPDNRRANIYFNFTSPLPGTFVISLHYKGRNRGLLELDLKLDDLLEMQKDNQDDLDLEYVQFNVPKVLALLNKRFARKKGW
;
A
#
# COMPACT_ATOMS: atom_id res chain seq x y z
N MET A 1 -22.05 -14.22 -7.50
CA MET A 1 -21.22 -13.31 -6.66
C MET A 1 -19.82 -13.87 -6.43
N ALA A 2 -19.47 -14.60 -5.37
CA ALA A 2 -18.05 -14.99 -5.14
C ALA A 2 -17.37 -15.81 -6.27
N LEU A 3 -18.16 -16.55 -7.07
CA LEU A 3 -17.67 -17.28 -8.25
C LEU A 3 -17.56 -16.40 -9.51
N GLU A 4 -18.41 -15.37 -9.63
CA GLU A 4 -18.29 -14.35 -10.68
C GLU A 4 -17.11 -13.43 -10.39
N GLU A 5 -16.91 -13.06 -9.13
CA GLU A 5 -15.82 -12.22 -8.64
C GLU A 5 -14.45 -12.93 -8.68
N GLN A 6 -14.42 -14.27 -8.51
CA GLN A 6 -13.20 -15.06 -8.73
C GLN A 6 -12.83 -15.13 -10.23
N ASN A 7 -13.84 -15.18 -11.10
CA ASN A 7 -13.62 -15.10 -12.54
C ASN A 7 -13.17 -13.70 -12.98
N GLU A 8 -13.48 -12.64 -12.24
CA GLU A 8 -12.99 -11.26 -12.52
C GLU A 8 -11.51 -11.07 -12.17
N VAL A 9 -11.05 -11.61 -11.04
CA VAL A 9 -9.63 -11.56 -10.66
C VAL A 9 -8.79 -12.48 -11.57
N ALA A 10 -9.35 -13.64 -11.93
CA ALA A 10 -8.74 -14.54 -12.91
C ALA A 10 -8.77 -13.95 -14.33
N SER A 11 -9.83 -13.23 -14.72
CA SER A 11 -9.87 -12.55 -16.02
C SER A 11 -8.81 -11.46 -16.09
N HIS A 12 -8.56 -10.69 -15.03
CA HIS A 12 -7.44 -9.72 -15.03
C HIS A 12 -6.05 -10.35 -15.25
N LEU A 13 -5.84 -11.57 -14.73
CA LEU A 13 -4.58 -12.32 -14.91
C LEU A 13 -4.47 -12.98 -16.30
N GLU A 14 -5.60 -13.42 -16.89
CA GLU A 14 -5.65 -13.96 -18.25
C GLU A 14 -5.65 -12.85 -19.32
N ASP A 15 -6.27 -11.70 -19.06
CA ASP A 15 -6.36 -10.53 -19.95
C ASP A 15 -4.96 -9.94 -20.21
N ALA A 16 -4.05 -10.00 -19.24
CA ALA A 16 -2.66 -9.57 -19.42
C ALA A 16 -1.85 -10.45 -20.40
N LEU A 17 -2.30 -11.68 -20.70
CA LEU A 17 -1.55 -12.65 -21.49
C LEU A 17 -1.96 -12.74 -22.97
N GLU A 18 -3.14 -12.21 -23.37
CA GLU A 18 -3.66 -12.29 -24.75
C GLU A 18 -4.24 -10.98 -25.33
N MET A 19 -3.96 -9.80 -24.76
CA MET A 19 -4.50 -8.53 -25.29
C MET A 19 -3.68 -7.96 -26.46
N GLN A 20 -4.33 -7.75 -27.61
CA GLN A 20 -3.76 -7.05 -28.76
C GLN A 20 -3.67 -5.55 -28.50
N GLN A 21 -2.47 -4.96 -28.62
CA GLN A 21 -2.27 -3.50 -28.58
C GLN A 21 -3.12 -2.81 -29.67
N GLY A 22 -3.96 -1.88 -29.26
CA GLY A 22 -4.81 -1.07 -30.13
C GLY A 22 -4.37 0.39 -30.20
N VAL A 23 -4.90 1.10 -31.18
CA VAL A 23 -4.89 2.57 -31.27
C VAL A 23 -6.33 2.98 -31.57
N PHE A 24 -6.79 4.12 -31.05
CA PHE A 24 -8.07 4.66 -31.52
C PHE A 24 -8.00 4.86 -33.04
N PRO A 25 -9.11 4.66 -33.78
CA PRO A 25 -9.11 4.82 -35.24
C PRO A 25 -8.74 6.23 -35.74
N ASN A 26 -8.71 7.25 -34.86
CA ASN A 26 -8.56 8.65 -35.22
C ASN A 26 -7.90 9.45 -34.08
N ASP A 27 -6.87 10.25 -34.38
CA ASP A 27 -6.09 11.02 -33.40
C ASP A 27 -6.94 12.00 -32.57
N ASP A 28 -8.01 12.55 -33.16
CA ASP A 28 -8.96 13.46 -32.48
C ASP A 28 -9.69 12.79 -31.31
N LYS A 29 -10.12 11.52 -31.46
CA LYS A 29 -10.80 10.79 -30.39
C LYS A 29 -9.83 10.47 -29.24
N THR A 30 -8.60 10.10 -29.57
CA THR A 30 -7.53 9.88 -28.58
C THR A 30 -7.32 11.12 -27.74
N GLN A 31 -7.25 12.30 -28.38
CA GLN A 31 -7.05 13.57 -27.69
C GLN A 31 -8.24 13.92 -26.78
N LYS A 32 -9.48 13.79 -27.27
CA LYS A 32 -10.68 14.10 -26.49
C LYS A 32 -10.86 13.19 -25.28
N TYR A 33 -10.68 11.88 -25.46
CA TYR A 33 -10.73 10.94 -24.33
C TYR A 33 -9.54 11.12 -23.38
N GLY A 34 -8.34 11.40 -23.89
CA GLY A 34 -7.18 11.70 -23.05
C GLY A 34 -7.42 12.90 -22.13
N ASN A 35 -8.04 13.95 -22.65
CA ASN A 35 -8.43 15.12 -21.84
C ASN A 35 -9.58 14.81 -20.86
N LEU A 36 -10.57 13.98 -21.25
CA LEU A 36 -11.62 13.52 -20.32
C LEU A 36 -11.03 12.73 -19.15
N LEU A 37 -10.20 11.72 -19.42
CA LEU A 37 -9.64 10.86 -18.40
C LEU A 37 -8.65 11.63 -17.51
N PHE A 38 -7.89 12.58 -18.07
CA PHE A 38 -7.07 13.50 -17.29
C PHE A 38 -7.91 14.34 -16.32
N LEU A 39 -9.04 14.90 -16.77
CA LEU A 39 -9.95 15.67 -15.93
C LEU A 39 -10.52 14.80 -14.81
N LEU A 40 -11.01 13.60 -15.13
CA LEU A 40 -11.56 12.67 -14.14
C LEU A 40 -10.52 12.23 -13.10
N GLN A 41 -9.27 12.03 -13.52
CA GLN A 41 -8.17 11.68 -12.62
C GLN A 41 -7.82 12.87 -11.69
N SER A 42 -7.75 14.08 -12.25
CA SER A 42 -7.30 15.28 -11.54
C SER A 42 -8.38 15.92 -10.66
N GLU A 43 -9.65 15.78 -11.05
CA GLU A 43 -10.82 16.30 -10.34
C GLU A 43 -11.72 15.14 -9.86
N PRO A 44 -11.38 14.46 -8.75
CA PRO A 44 -12.10 13.28 -8.24
C PRO A 44 -13.57 13.56 -7.91
N ARG A 45 -13.96 14.84 -7.79
CA ARG A 45 -15.34 15.28 -7.56
C ARG A 45 -16.34 14.75 -8.58
N HIS A 46 -15.94 14.65 -9.86
CA HIS A 46 -16.84 14.19 -10.93
C HIS A 46 -17.19 12.72 -10.76
N ILE A 47 -16.18 11.89 -10.48
CA ILE A 47 -16.37 10.47 -10.20
C ILE A 47 -17.14 10.29 -8.89
N ALA A 48 -16.84 11.09 -7.85
CA ALA A 48 -17.58 11.06 -6.59
C ALA A 48 -19.07 11.40 -6.78
N HIS A 49 -19.39 12.35 -7.65
CA HIS A 49 -20.77 12.66 -8.02
C HIS A 49 -21.41 11.50 -8.77
N LEU A 50 -20.74 10.95 -9.78
CA LEU A 50 -21.24 9.82 -10.55
C LEU A 50 -21.51 8.58 -9.67
N CYS A 51 -20.62 8.25 -8.73
CA CYS A 51 -20.78 7.14 -7.77
C CYS A 51 -22.07 7.25 -6.92
N ARG A 52 -22.62 8.46 -6.75
CA ARG A 52 -23.86 8.69 -6.01
C ARG A 52 -25.12 8.49 -6.85
N LEU A 53 -24.99 8.54 -8.18
CA LEU A 53 -26.10 8.47 -9.13
C LEU A 53 -26.29 7.08 -9.74
N VAL A 54 -25.20 6.31 -9.86
CA VAL A 54 -25.23 4.98 -10.47
C VAL A 54 -26.02 3.96 -9.66
N SER A 55 -26.62 3.00 -10.37
CA SER A 55 -27.37 1.89 -9.77
C SER A 55 -26.45 0.77 -9.25
N MET A 56 -27.01 -0.16 -8.48
CA MET A 56 -26.32 -1.38 -8.02
C MET A 56 -25.83 -2.28 -9.15
N SER A 57 -26.44 -2.23 -10.34
CA SER A 57 -25.99 -3.01 -11.50
C SER A 57 -24.83 -2.36 -12.24
N GLU A 58 -24.59 -1.06 -12.04
CA GLU A 58 -23.59 -0.29 -12.78
C GLU A 58 -22.34 -0.02 -11.93
N ILE A 59 -22.49 0.02 -10.60
CA ILE A 59 -21.41 0.39 -9.69
C ILE A 59 -20.19 -0.51 -9.84
N ASP A 60 -20.34 -1.82 -9.97
CA ASP A 60 -19.19 -2.72 -10.03
C ASP A 60 -18.34 -2.42 -11.28
N SER A 61 -18.95 -2.21 -12.45
CA SER A 61 -18.24 -1.80 -13.67
C SER A 61 -17.57 -0.44 -13.54
N LEU A 62 -18.20 0.53 -12.88
CA LEU A 62 -17.60 1.85 -12.64
C LEU A 62 -16.38 1.73 -11.72
N LEU A 63 -16.51 0.99 -10.62
CA LEU A 63 -15.45 0.82 -9.64
C LEU A 63 -14.24 0.07 -10.20
N GLN A 64 -14.45 -0.87 -11.13
CA GLN A 64 -13.36 -1.53 -11.82
C GLN A 64 -12.47 -0.52 -12.55
N THR A 65 -13.04 0.28 -13.45
CA THR A 65 -12.31 1.31 -14.18
C THR A 65 -11.70 2.38 -13.25
N VAL A 66 -12.42 2.79 -12.20
CA VAL A 66 -11.92 3.84 -11.29
C VAL A 66 -10.77 3.34 -10.42
N MET A 67 -10.90 2.18 -9.76
CA MET A 67 -9.96 1.73 -8.73
C MET A 67 -8.77 0.95 -9.26
N PHE A 68 -8.91 0.29 -10.41
CA PHE A 68 -7.87 -0.57 -10.98
C PHE A 68 -7.25 0.01 -12.26
N THR A 69 -7.91 0.99 -12.90
CA THR A 69 -7.40 1.61 -14.13
C THR A 69 -7.03 3.08 -13.92
N ILE A 70 -7.98 3.96 -13.60
CA ILE A 70 -7.73 5.42 -13.43
C ILE A 70 -6.83 5.74 -12.23
N TYR A 71 -7.08 5.07 -11.10
CA TYR A 71 -6.27 5.13 -9.88
C TYR A 71 -5.65 3.77 -9.55
N GLY A 72 -5.30 3.02 -10.61
CA GLY A 72 -4.80 1.66 -10.51
C GLY A 72 -3.43 1.55 -9.84
N ASN A 73 -2.60 2.60 -9.94
CA ASN A 73 -1.25 2.60 -9.39
C ASN A 73 -1.28 2.87 -7.88
N GLN A 74 -1.68 1.85 -7.12
CA GLN A 74 -1.78 1.84 -5.66
C GLN A 74 -0.45 2.13 -4.91
N TYR A 75 0.68 2.20 -5.61
CA TYR A 75 1.98 2.51 -5.03
C TYR A 75 2.44 3.95 -5.31
N GLU A 76 1.75 4.69 -6.19
CA GLU A 76 1.98 6.12 -6.38
C GLU A 76 1.10 6.92 -5.41
N SER A 77 1.74 7.67 -4.51
CA SER A 77 1.08 8.43 -3.44
C SER A 77 0.00 9.36 -3.98
N ARG A 78 0.23 9.98 -5.14
CA ARG A 78 -0.71 10.89 -5.77
C ARG A 78 -2.04 10.21 -6.12
N GLU A 79 -2.00 9.10 -6.84
CA GLU A 79 -3.22 8.40 -7.26
C GLU A 79 -3.99 7.88 -6.05
N GLU A 80 -3.27 7.35 -5.07
CA GLU A 80 -3.86 6.89 -3.81
C GLU A 80 -4.56 8.04 -3.07
N HIS A 81 -3.90 9.18 -2.92
CA HIS A 81 -4.46 10.36 -2.25
C HIS A 81 -5.67 10.94 -3.01
N LEU A 82 -5.63 11.00 -4.35
CA LEU A 82 -6.76 11.44 -5.16
C LEU A 82 -7.97 10.50 -5.01
N LEU A 83 -7.73 9.18 -5.01
CA LEU A 83 -8.75 8.19 -4.75
C LEU A 83 -9.34 8.36 -3.34
N LEU A 84 -8.50 8.59 -2.32
CA LEU A 84 -8.96 8.84 -0.96
C LEU A 84 -9.79 10.14 -0.85
N THR A 85 -9.47 11.19 -1.61
CA THR A 85 -10.31 12.39 -1.68
C THR A 85 -11.66 12.11 -2.34
N MET A 86 -11.71 11.28 -3.39
CA MET A 86 -12.99 10.81 -3.94
C MET A 86 -13.81 10.08 -2.87
N PHE A 87 -13.18 9.19 -2.10
CA PHE A 87 -13.81 8.48 -0.98
C PHE A 87 -14.41 9.43 0.06
N GLN A 88 -13.68 10.48 0.44
CA GLN A 88 -14.15 11.48 1.37
C GLN A 88 -15.42 12.17 0.87
N SER A 89 -15.42 12.68 -0.37
CA SER A 89 -16.59 13.37 -0.93
C SER A 89 -17.83 12.46 -0.93
N VAL A 90 -17.68 11.21 -1.35
CA VAL A 90 -18.77 10.23 -1.36
C VAL A 90 -19.25 9.88 0.06
N LEU A 91 -18.32 9.68 1.00
CA LEU A 91 -18.65 9.40 2.40
C LEU A 91 -19.34 10.58 3.08
N THR A 92 -18.82 11.80 2.91
CA THR A 92 -19.44 13.04 3.41
C THR A 92 -20.89 13.13 2.96
N TYR A 93 -21.14 12.98 1.66
CA TYR A 93 -22.50 13.00 1.13
C TYR A 93 -23.39 11.91 1.74
N GLN A 94 -22.89 10.68 1.88
CA GLN A 94 -23.65 9.59 2.48
C GLN A 94 -23.99 9.90 3.94
N PHE A 95 -23.03 10.43 4.70
CA PHE A 95 -23.23 10.85 6.07
C PHE A 95 -24.30 11.92 6.13
N ASP A 96 -24.23 12.99 5.34
CA ASP A 96 -25.19 14.10 5.40
C ASP A 96 -26.62 13.66 5.05
N ASN A 97 -26.78 12.76 4.08
CA ASN A 97 -28.09 12.32 3.59
C ASN A 97 -28.69 11.11 4.32
N THR A 98 -27.96 10.45 5.22
CA THR A 98 -28.50 9.31 5.99
C THR A 98 -29.08 9.77 7.33
N PRO A 99 -30.38 9.59 7.61
CA PRO A 99 -30.99 10.07 8.85
C PRO A 99 -30.60 9.22 10.07
N ASP A 100 -30.47 7.90 9.91
CA ASP A 100 -30.19 6.97 11.01
C ASP A 100 -28.82 6.28 10.89
N TYR A 101 -27.98 6.48 11.91
CA TYR A 101 -26.65 5.91 11.99
C TYR A 101 -26.67 4.38 12.12
N SER A 102 -27.78 3.76 12.59
CA SER A 102 -27.82 2.32 12.80
C SER A 102 -27.76 1.50 11.50
N SER A 103 -28.15 2.14 10.38
CA SER A 103 -28.14 1.61 9.01
C SER A 103 -26.93 2.08 8.18
N LEU A 104 -26.29 3.16 8.62
CA LEU A 104 -25.16 3.81 7.95
C LEU A 104 -23.98 2.82 7.82
N LEU A 105 -23.40 2.73 6.62
CA LEU A 105 -22.35 1.77 6.21
C LEU A 105 -22.71 0.27 6.29
N ARG A 106 -23.86 -0.10 6.87
CA ARG A 106 -24.36 -1.50 6.88
C ARG A 106 -25.20 -1.82 5.65
N ALA A 107 -25.98 -0.86 5.17
CA ALA A 107 -26.78 -1.03 3.96
C ALA A 107 -25.90 -1.34 2.74
N ASN A 108 -26.41 -2.15 1.81
CA ASN A 108 -25.77 -2.36 0.53
C ASN A 108 -26.09 -1.17 -0.38
N THR A 109 -25.11 -0.30 -0.59
CA THR A 109 -25.22 0.98 -1.32
C THR A 109 -24.00 1.14 -2.22
N PRO A 110 -24.00 2.09 -3.19
CA PRO A 110 -22.85 2.25 -4.08
C PRO A 110 -21.57 2.59 -3.30
N VAL A 111 -21.70 3.46 -2.30
CA VAL A 111 -20.61 3.81 -1.38
C VAL A 111 -20.08 2.60 -0.62
N SER A 112 -20.97 1.72 -0.20
CA SER A 112 -20.58 0.58 0.62
C SER A 112 -19.96 -0.54 -0.23
N ARG A 113 -20.36 -0.67 -1.50
CA ARG A 113 -19.65 -1.45 -2.54
C ARG A 113 -18.28 -0.87 -2.86
N MET A 114 -18.18 0.45 -2.96
CA MET A 114 -16.93 1.19 -3.17
C MET A 114 -15.91 0.87 -2.07
N MET A 115 -16.31 0.96 -0.80
CA MET A 115 -15.45 0.56 0.33
C MET A 115 -15.02 -0.92 0.27
N THR A 116 -15.93 -1.84 -0.06
CA THR A 116 -15.59 -3.28 -0.17
C THR A 116 -14.62 -3.56 -1.33
N THR A 117 -14.74 -2.82 -2.43
CA THR A 117 -13.84 -2.99 -3.59
C THR A 117 -12.45 -2.45 -3.30
N TYR A 118 -12.36 -1.30 -2.62
CA TYR A 118 -11.09 -0.71 -2.24
C TYR A 118 -10.26 -1.61 -1.33
N THR A 119 -10.88 -2.32 -0.38
CA THR A 119 -10.16 -3.24 0.51
C THR A 119 -9.63 -4.50 -0.19
N ARG A 120 -10.06 -4.76 -1.43
CA ARG A 120 -9.54 -5.85 -2.27
C ARG A 120 -8.30 -5.46 -3.08
N ARG A 121 -7.91 -4.18 -3.09
CA ARG A 121 -6.66 -3.73 -3.72
C ARG A 121 -5.45 -4.36 -3.00
N GLY A 122 -4.30 -4.35 -3.67
CA GLY A 122 -3.10 -5.09 -3.26
C GLY A 122 -2.66 -4.85 -1.80
N PRO A 123 -2.65 -3.61 -1.27
CA PRO A 123 -2.32 -3.36 0.14
C PRO A 123 -3.27 -4.06 1.10
N GLY A 124 -4.59 -3.97 0.85
CA GLY A 124 -5.59 -4.65 1.66
C GLY A 124 -5.44 -6.17 1.62
N GLN A 125 -5.17 -6.72 0.43
CA GLN A 125 -4.92 -8.15 0.28
C GLN A 125 -3.65 -8.61 1.01
N SER A 126 -2.56 -7.83 0.90
CA SER A 126 -1.29 -8.14 1.54
C SER A 126 -1.44 -8.19 3.06
N PHE A 127 -2.20 -7.24 3.62
CA PHE A 127 -2.55 -7.23 5.04
C PHE A 127 -3.38 -8.44 5.47
N LEU A 128 -4.42 -8.82 4.70
CA LEU A 128 -5.20 -10.02 5.03
C LEU A 128 -4.33 -11.27 4.99
N LYS A 129 -3.39 -11.35 4.06
CA LYS A 129 -2.45 -12.48 3.96
C LYS A 129 -1.52 -12.54 5.17
N SER A 130 -0.92 -11.42 5.58
CA SER A 130 -0.01 -11.40 6.73
C SER A 130 -0.73 -11.70 8.05
N VAL A 131 -1.97 -11.24 8.22
CA VAL A 131 -2.72 -11.35 9.49
C VAL A 131 -3.52 -12.65 9.60
N LEU A 132 -4.16 -13.12 8.52
CA LEU A 132 -5.15 -14.19 8.59
C LEU A 132 -4.68 -15.52 7.99
N ALA A 133 -3.75 -15.52 7.04
CA ALA A 133 -3.44 -16.74 6.27
C ALA A 133 -2.98 -17.89 7.17
N ASP A 134 -2.05 -17.66 8.09
CA ASP A 134 -1.52 -18.72 8.96
C ASP A 134 -2.58 -19.29 9.91
N ARG A 135 -3.44 -18.42 10.48
CA ARG A 135 -4.54 -18.83 11.36
C ARG A 135 -5.60 -19.63 10.61
N ILE A 136 -5.92 -19.25 9.38
CA ILE A 136 -6.88 -19.94 8.53
C ILE A 136 -6.32 -21.30 8.09
N ASN A 137 -5.07 -21.35 7.62
CA ASN A 137 -4.42 -22.60 7.21
C ASN A 137 -4.33 -23.58 8.37
N GLY A 138 -3.87 -23.15 9.54
CA GLY A 138 -3.80 -24.01 10.74
C GLY A 138 -5.17 -24.57 11.16
N LEU A 139 -6.26 -23.83 10.95
CA LEU A 139 -7.61 -24.34 11.22
C LEU A 139 -8.08 -25.34 10.15
N ILE A 140 -7.72 -25.14 8.89
CA ILE A 140 -8.12 -26.00 7.77
C ILE A 140 -7.41 -27.36 7.82
N GLU A 141 -6.20 -27.41 8.37
CA GLU A 141 -5.48 -28.66 8.59
C GLU A 141 -6.21 -29.60 9.57
N LEU A 142 -7.02 -29.06 10.49
CA LEU A 142 -7.82 -29.81 11.46
C LEU A 142 -9.13 -30.34 10.85
N LYS A 143 -9.03 -31.24 9.85
CA LYS A 143 -10.17 -31.74 9.06
C LYS A 143 -11.26 -32.42 9.88
N ASP A 144 -10.88 -33.12 10.96
CA ASP A 144 -11.81 -33.90 11.78
C ASP A 144 -12.49 -33.08 12.87
N LEU A 145 -12.01 -31.87 13.16
CA LEU A 145 -12.50 -31.02 14.24
C LEU A 145 -13.93 -30.53 13.95
N ASP A 146 -14.91 -31.04 14.70
CA ASP A 146 -16.30 -30.60 14.63
C ASP A 146 -16.65 -29.66 15.80
N LEU A 147 -16.80 -28.38 15.50
CA LEU A 147 -17.24 -27.34 16.45
C LEU A 147 -18.68 -26.88 16.19
N GLU A 148 -19.56 -27.78 15.74
CA GLU A 148 -21.01 -27.52 15.68
C GLU A 148 -21.57 -27.29 17.09
N ILE A 149 -22.20 -26.14 17.30
CA ILE A 149 -22.77 -25.70 18.57
C ILE A 149 -24.28 -25.47 18.49
N ASN A 150 -24.91 -25.66 17.33
CA ASN A 150 -26.36 -25.64 17.18
C ASN A 150 -26.95 -26.91 17.84
N PRO A 151 -27.73 -26.78 18.93
CA PRO A 151 -28.22 -27.94 19.67
C PRO A 151 -29.03 -28.92 18.84
N LEU A 152 -29.84 -28.43 17.90
CA LEU A 152 -30.67 -29.29 17.05
C LEU A 152 -29.80 -30.17 16.14
N LYS A 153 -28.80 -29.57 15.49
CA LYS A 153 -27.88 -30.31 14.61
C LYS A 153 -26.99 -31.28 15.38
N VAL A 154 -26.58 -30.92 16.59
CA VAL A 154 -25.81 -31.83 17.47
C VAL A 154 -26.68 -33.01 17.89
N TYR A 155 -27.94 -32.76 18.25
CA TYR A 155 -28.90 -33.81 18.62
C TYR A 155 -29.19 -34.76 17.46
N GLU A 156 -29.45 -34.25 16.26
CA GLU A 156 -29.68 -35.04 15.05
C GLU A 156 -28.50 -35.98 14.77
N ARG A 157 -27.26 -35.45 14.77
CA ARG A 157 -26.04 -36.25 14.57
C ARG A 157 -25.81 -37.27 15.67
N MET A 158 -26.08 -36.90 16.93
CA MET A 158 -25.96 -37.81 18.06
C MET A 158 -26.92 -38.98 17.92
N ILE A 159 -28.16 -38.73 17.50
CA ILE A 159 -29.15 -39.78 17.24
C ILE A 159 -28.72 -40.68 16.08
N GLU A 160 -28.30 -40.09 14.94
CA GLU A 160 -27.85 -40.85 13.77
C GLU A 160 -26.72 -41.80 14.16
N GLN A 161 -25.74 -41.31 14.93
CA GLN A 161 -24.62 -42.11 15.38
C GLN A 161 -25.03 -43.21 16.37
N ILE A 162 -25.95 -42.94 17.30
CA ILE A 162 -26.49 -43.96 18.20
C ILE A 162 -27.24 -45.04 17.41
N GLU A 163 -28.06 -44.65 16.43
CA GLU A 163 -28.83 -45.58 15.61
C GLU A 163 -27.92 -46.45 14.72
N GLU A 164 -26.84 -45.88 14.19
CA GLU A 164 -25.79 -46.62 13.48
C GLU A 164 -25.05 -47.61 14.39
N ASP A 165 -24.71 -47.21 15.63
CA ASP A 165 -23.93 -48.02 16.56
C ASP A 165 -24.75 -49.13 17.23
N THR A 166 -26.01 -48.86 17.59
CA THR A 166 -26.86 -49.80 18.36
C THR A 166 -27.91 -50.50 17.50
N GLY A 167 -28.17 -50.01 16.29
CA GLY A 167 -29.22 -50.50 15.40
C GLY A 167 -30.65 -50.19 15.85
N GLN A 168 -30.86 -49.52 17.00
CA GLN A 168 -32.18 -49.14 17.52
C GLN A 168 -32.14 -47.78 18.21
N LEU A 169 -33.14 -46.94 17.92
CA LEU A 169 -33.32 -45.65 18.57
C LEU A 169 -33.82 -45.81 20.02
N PRO A 170 -33.14 -45.27 21.04
CA PRO A 170 -33.63 -45.31 22.40
C PRO A 170 -34.97 -44.58 22.54
N PRO A 171 -35.98 -45.12 23.26
CA PRO A 171 -37.31 -44.53 23.37
C PRO A 171 -37.35 -43.16 24.07
N HIS A 172 -36.27 -42.77 24.75
CA HIS A 172 -36.13 -41.47 25.41
C HIS A 172 -35.53 -40.37 24.50
N LEU A 173 -35.17 -40.69 23.25
CA LEU A 173 -34.58 -39.75 22.29
C LEU A 173 -35.43 -39.69 20.99
N PRO A 174 -36.57 -38.99 20.98
CA PRO A 174 -37.44 -38.91 19.80
C PRO A 174 -36.82 -38.08 18.66
N LYS A 175 -37.11 -38.47 17.41
CA LYS A 175 -36.76 -37.65 16.22
C LYS A 175 -37.73 -36.46 16.08
N GLY A 176 -37.27 -35.36 15.48
CA GLY A 176 -38.11 -34.20 15.15
C GLY A 176 -38.43 -33.26 16.32
N ILE A 177 -37.53 -33.15 17.30
CA ILE A 177 -37.67 -32.21 18.42
C ILE A 177 -37.40 -30.76 18.01
N THR A 178 -37.82 -29.81 18.85
CA THR A 178 -37.49 -28.39 18.65
C THR A 178 -36.05 -28.08 19.08
N GLY A 179 -35.49 -26.96 18.60
CA GLY A 179 -34.15 -26.52 19.02
C GLY A 179 -34.03 -26.20 20.51
N GLU A 180 -35.14 -25.81 21.17
CA GLU A 180 -35.20 -25.57 22.61
C GLU A 180 -35.11 -26.89 23.39
N GLN A 181 -35.88 -27.90 22.99
CA GLN A 181 -35.81 -29.24 23.56
C GLN A 181 -34.42 -29.88 23.38
N ALA A 182 -33.79 -29.66 22.22
CA ALA A 182 -32.43 -30.11 21.97
C ALA A 182 -31.41 -29.40 22.87
N ALA A 183 -31.62 -28.11 23.16
CA ALA A 183 -30.75 -27.32 24.02
C ALA A 183 -30.86 -27.70 25.51
N GLU A 184 -32.00 -28.23 25.95
CA GLU A 184 -32.23 -28.72 27.31
C GLU A 184 -31.69 -30.15 27.54
N ASN A 185 -31.36 -30.89 26.47
CA ASN A 185 -30.87 -32.26 26.59
C ASN A 185 -29.46 -32.31 27.24
N PRO A 186 -29.26 -33.04 28.37
CA PRO A 186 -27.98 -33.08 29.07
C PRO A 186 -26.82 -33.67 28.25
N GLN A 187 -27.08 -34.66 27.39
CA GLN A 187 -26.05 -35.26 26.53
C GLN A 187 -25.58 -34.27 25.46
N VAL A 188 -26.52 -33.53 24.86
CA VAL A 188 -26.20 -32.47 23.90
C VAL A 188 -25.39 -31.36 24.56
N GLN A 189 -25.76 -30.95 25.78
CA GLN A 189 -25.00 -29.95 26.54
C GLN A 189 -23.56 -30.41 26.82
N ALA A 190 -23.37 -31.66 27.24
CA ALA A 190 -22.05 -32.24 27.51
C ALA A 190 -21.17 -32.32 26.25
N ILE A 191 -21.77 -32.45 25.06
CA ILE A 191 -21.04 -32.41 23.77
C ILE A 191 -20.67 -30.96 23.39
N ILE A 192 -21.59 -30.01 23.60
CA ILE A 192 -21.42 -28.61 23.18
C ILE A 192 -20.43 -27.84 24.07
N GLU A 193 -20.40 -28.10 25.37
CA GLU A 193 -19.56 -27.37 26.33
C GLU A 193 -18.06 -27.36 25.95
N PRO A 194 -17.38 -28.49 25.67
CA PRO A 194 -15.98 -28.47 25.24
C PRO A 194 -15.80 -27.79 23.86
N ARG A 195 -16.79 -27.90 22.97
CA ARG A 195 -16.76 -27.23 21.65
C ARG A 195 -16.82 -25.71 21.79
N LEU A 196 -17.63 -25.18 22.72
CA LEU A 196 -17.71 -23.75 23.00
C LEU A 196 -16.38 -23.21 23.53
N THR A 197 -15.72 -23.94 24.42
CA THR A 197 -14.39 -23.57 24.95
C THR A 197 -13.37 -23.50 23.82
N MET A 198 -13.25 -24.56 23.02
CA MET A 198 -12.31 -24.61 21.88
C MET A 198 -12.60 -23.51 20.85
N LEU A 199 -13.88 -23.28 20.52
CA LEU A 199 -14.29 -22.23 19.58
C LEU A 199 -13.91 -20.83 20.10
N THR A 200 -14.07 -20.60 21.41
CA THR A 200 -13.70 -19.35 22.08
C THR A 200 -12.19 -19.12 22.06
N GLU A 201 -11.40 -20.17 22.31
CA GLU A 201 -9.93 -20.12 22.23
C GLU A 201 -9.45 -19.79 20.81
N ILE A 202 -10.00 -20.47 19.80
CA ILE A 202 -9.66 -20.19 18.40
C ILE A 202 -10.04 -18.76 18.02
N ALA A 203 -11.26 -18.31 18.36
CA ALA A 203 -11.71 -16.95 18.07
C ALA A 203 -10.84 -15.88 18.76
N ASN A 204 -10.41 -16.11 20.00
CA ASN A 204 -9.46 -15.24 20.70
C ASN A 204 -8.08 -15.20 20.01
N GLY A 205 -7.63 -16.32 19.46
CA GLY A 205 -6.40 -16.39 18.66
C GLY A 205 -6.46 -15.52 17.42
N PHE A 206 -7.57 -15.59 16.65
CA PHE A 206 -7.81 -14.72 15.50
C PHE A 206 -7.86 -13.25 15.91
N LEU A 207 -8.63 -12.92 16.96
CA LEU A 207 -8.77 -11.55 17.43
C LEU A 207 -7.42 -10.95 17.86
N THR A 208 -6.61 -11.72 18.58
CA THR A 208 -5.29 -11.26 19.06
C THR A 208 -4.38 -10.95 17.87
N THR A 209 -4.29 -11.85 16.88
CA THR A 209 -3.49 -11.61 15.67
C THR A 209 -3.98 -10.39 14.88
N ILE A 210 -5.29 -10.16 14.79
CA ILE A 210 -5.85 -8.95 14.14
C ILE A 210 -5.45 -7.68 14.89
N ILE A 211 -5.54 -7.68 16.22
CA ILE A 211 -5.19 -6.51 17.04
C ILE A 211 -3.68 -6.20 16.95
N GLU A 212 -2.84 -7.24 16.96
CA GLU A 212 -1.38 -7.11 16.83
C GLU A 212 -0.96 -6.63 15.44
N GLY A 213 -1.78 -6.87 14.41
CA GLY A 213 -1.55 -6.40 13.05
C GLY A 213 -1.77 -4.90 12.83
N LEU A 214 -2.05 -4.08 13.85
CA LEU A 214 -2.37 -2.66 13.69
C LEU A 214 -1.37 -1.88 12.81
N GLU A 215 -0.06 -2.10 13.00
CA GLU A 215 0.98 -1.38 12.26
C GLU A 215 1.10 -1.82 10.79
N GLU A 216 0.70 -3.04 10.48
CA GLU A 216 0.67 -3.57 9.11
C GLU A 216 -0.58 -3.11 8.34
N ALA A 217 -1.56 -2.49 9.03
CA ALA A 217 -2.79 -2.06 8.41
C ALA A 217 -2.51 -0.93 7.38
N PRO A 218 -2.96 -1.07 6.12
CA PRO A 218 -2.66 -0.10 5.07
C PRO A 218 -3.16 1.30 5.39
N TYR A 219 -2.35 2.31 5.03
CA TYR A 219 -2.63 3.72 5.31
C TYR A 219 -4.05 4.13 4.90
N GLY A 220 -4.46 3.87 3.66
CA GLY A 220 -5.77 4.34 3.20
C GLY A 220 -6.96 3.62 3.86
N ILE A 221 -6.81 2.37 4.32
CA ILE A 221 -7.84 1.70 5.15
C ILE A 221 -7.95 2.39 6.51
N ARG A 222 -6.80 2.66 7.16
CA ARG A 222 -6.75 3.40 8.43
C ARG A 222 -7.32 4.82 8.27
N TRP A 223 -7.03 5.48 7.16
CA TRP A 223 -7.53 6.81 6.85
C TRP A 223 -9.04 6.82 6.60
N ILE A 224 -9.61 5.82 5.90
CA ILE A 224 -11.07 5.67 5.78
C ILE A 224 -11.71 5.49 7.17
N CYS A 225 -11.10 4.70 8.06
CA CYS A 225 -11.55 4.60 9.46
C CYS A 225 -11.50 5.96 10.19
N LYS A 226 -10.43 6.74 9.99
CA LYS A 226 -10.31 8.12 10.51
C LYS A 226 -11.44 9.02 9.98
N GLN A 227 -11.75 8.96 8.69
CA GLN A 227 -12.83 9.74 8.09
C GLN A 227 -14.20 9.33 8.64
N ILE A 228 -14.48 8.03 8.79
CA ILE A 228 -15.73 7.54 9.41
C ILE A 228 -15.86 8.12 10.83
N ARG A 229 -14.78 8.14 11.62
CA ARG A 229 -14.78 8.74 12.97
C ARG A 229 -15.07 10.24 12.92
N SER A 230 -14.36 11.00 12.08
CA SER A 230 -14.49 12.45 11.98
C SER A 230 -15.90 12.85 11.53
N LEU A 231 -16.43 12.23 10.48
CA LEU A 231 -17.77 12.48 9.97
C LEU A 231 -18.86 12.10 10.98
N THR A 232 -18.65 11.02 11.75
CA THR A 232 -19.57 10.64 12.84
C THR A 232 -19.63 11.73 13.91
N LYS A 233 -18.48 12.23 14.36
CA LYS A 233 -18.43 13.32 15.36
C LYS A 233 -19.01 14.62 14.84
N ARG A 234 -18.75 14.95 13.57
CA ARG A 234 -19.30 16.15 12.92
C ARG A 234 -20.83 16.11 12.84
N LYS A 235 -21.39 14.99 12.40
CA LYS A 235 -22.84 14.83 12.26
C LYS A 235 -23.55 14.61 13.60
N TYR A 236 -22.90 13.91 14.52
CA TYR A 236 -23.44 13.53 15.82
C TYR A 236 -22.43 13.90 16.93
N PRO A 237 -22.39 15.17 17.38
CA PRO A 237 -21.43 15.63 18.40
C PRO A 237 -21.52 14.88 19.73
N ASP A 238 -22.72 14.40 20.09
CA ASP A 238 -22.97 13.62 21.30
C ASP A 238 -22.70 12.10 21.13
N ALA A 239 -22.20 11.66 19.98
CA ALA A 239 -21.90 10.25 19.73
C ALA A 239 -20.77 9.79 20.64
N ASN A 240 -21.05 8.77 21.45
CA ASN A 240 -20.03 8.13 22.27
C ASN A 240 -19.08 7.26 21.42
N ASP A 241 -17.93 6.92 21.99
CA ASP A 241 -16.92 6.07 21.34
C ASP A 241 -17.49 4.72 20.88
N GLN A 242 -18.53 4.21 21.55
CA GLN A 242 -19.17 2.95 21.17
C GLN A 242 -19.90 3.05 19.82
N VAL A 243 -20.58 4.16 19.54
CA VAL A 243 -21.24 4.40 18.24
C VAL A 243 -20.18 4.51 17.14
N ILE A 244 -19.10 5.25 17.40
CA ILE A 244 -17.97 5.40 16.49
C ILE A 244 -17.35 4.02 16.17
N CYS A 245 -17.02 3.24 17.20
CA CYS A 245 -16.45 1.90 17.03
C CYS A 245 -17.39 0.96 16.26
N THR A 246 -18.71 1.12 16.43
CA THR A 246 -19.72 0.32 15.71
C THR A 246 -19.72 0.63 14.20
N LEU A 247 -19.59 1.90 13.82
CA LEU A 247 -19.52 2.31 12.41
C LEU A 247 -18.21 1.87 11.76
N ILE A 248 -17.08 2.04 12.47
CA ILE A 248 -15.77 1.49 12.04
C ILE A 248 -15.87 -0.03 11.90
N GLY A 249 -16.55 -0.71 12.83
CA GLY A 249 -16.83 -2.15 12.78
C GLY A 249 -17.64 -2.60 11.57
N GLY A 250 -18.56 -1.75 11.11
CA GLY A 250 -19.32 -1.94 9.88
C GLY A 250 -18.49 -1.86 8.60
N PHE A 251 -17.32 -1.22 8.65
CA PHE A 251 -16.34 -1.22 7.56
C PHE A 251 -15.28 -2.31 7.77
N PHE A 252 -14.48 -2.20 8.82
CA PHE A 252 -13.30 -3.02 9.04
C PHE A 252 -13.62 -4.51 9.25
N PHE A 253 -14.58 -4.84 10.12
CA PHE A 253 -14.93 -6.26 10.34
C PHE A 253 -15.90 -6.77 9.29
N LEU A 254 -17.01 -6.08 9.07
CA LEU A 254 -18.09 -6.57 8.22
C LEU A 254 -17.71 -6.64 6.74
N ARG A 255 -16.91 -5.70 6.22
CA ARG A 255 -16.62 -5.58 4.79
C ARG A 255 -15.21 -5.95 4.40
N PHE A 256 -14.30 -6.08 5.36
CA PHE A 256 -12.90 -6.39 5.10
C PHE A 256 -12.46 -7.72 5.72
N ILE A 257 -12.45 -7.84 7.05
CA ILE A 257 -11.94 -9.04 7.74
C ILE A 257 -12.86 -10.26 7.58
N ASN A 258 -14.16 -10.13 7.93
CA ASN A 258 -15.07 -11.29 8.00
C ASN A 258 -15.30 -11.96 6.63
N PRO A 259 -15.47 -11.24 5.51
CA PRO A 259 -15.54 -11.86 4.20
C PRO A 259 -14.32 -12.73 3.88
N ALA A 260 -13.12 -12.29 4.26
CA ALA A 260 -11.88 -13.03 4.06
C ALA A 260 -11.80 -14.29 4.93
N ILE A 261 -12.34 -14.26 6.15
CA ILE A 261 -12.43 -15.44 7.03
C ILE A 261 -13.44 -16.46 6.49
N VAL A 262 -14.60 -16.01 6.00
CA VAL A 262 -15.67 -16.91 5.52
C VAL A 262 -15.36 -17.51 4.15
N THR A 263 -14.73 -16.73 3.27
CA THR A 263 -14.40 -17.13 1.89
C THR A 263 -12.91 -16.99 1.57
N PRO A 264 -12.01 -17.66 2.32
CA PRO A 264 -10.56 -17.44 2.23
C PRO A 264 -9.96 -17.69 0.85
N LYS A 265 -10.55 -18.62 0.08
CA LYS A 265 -10.13 -18.89 -1.30
C LYS A 265 -10.34 -17.68 -2.21
N SER A 266 -11.48 -17.00 -2.11
CA SER A 266 -11.80 -15.81 -2.91
C SER A 266 -10.86 -14.63 -2.60
N TYR A 267 -10.23 -14.64 -1.43
CA TYR A 267 -9.24 -13.65 -1.00
C TYR A 267 -7.79 -14.12 -1.21
N MET A 268 -7.59 -15.26 -1.89
CA MET A 268 -6.29 -15.89 -2.13
C MET A 268 -5.47 -16.16 -0.86
N LEU A 269 -6.16 -16.44 0.26
CA LEU A 269 -5.51 -16.80 1.52
C LEU A 269 -5.15 -18.28 1.60
N ILE A 270 -5.77 -19.10 0.74
CA ILE A 270 -5.59 -20.55 0.65
C ILE A 270 -5.74 -21.01 -0.82
N ASP A 271 -5.15 -22.16 -1.15
CA ASP A 271 -5.17 -22.71 -2.51
C ASP A 271 -6.45 -23.52 -2.81
N GLY A 272 -7.02 -24.18 -1.81
CA GLY A 272 -8.15 -25.11 -1.94
C GLY A 272 -9.45 -24.61 -1.29
N THR A 273 -10.58 -25.22 -1.65
CA THR A 273 -11.84 -24.98 -0.91
C THR A 273 -11.78 -25.72 0.42
N PRO A 274 -12.04 -25.07 1.58
CA PRO A 274 -12.04 -25.74 2.87
C PRO A 274 -13.09 -26.85 2.94
N ALA A 275 -12.80 -27.91 3.68
CA ALA A 275 -13.79 -28.94 4.01
C ALA A 275 -14.97 -28.33 4.81
N GLU A 276 -16.11 -29.02 4.81
CA GLU A 276 -17.36 -28.50 5.39
C GLU A 276 -17.21 -28.11 6.87
N ARG A 277 -16.53 -28.93 7.67
CA ARG A 277 -16.31 -28.71 9.11
C ARG A 277 -15.46 -27.44 9.38
N PRO A 278 -14.21 -27.30 8.86
CA PRO A 278 -13.44 -26.06 8.97
C PRO A 278 -14.18 -24.82 8.43
N ARG A 279 -14.87 -24.93 7.29
CA ARG A 279 -15.66 -23.83 6.72
C ARG A 279 -16.74 -23.32 7.67
N ARG A 280 -17.43 -24.23 8.35
CA ARG A 280 -18.42 -23.88 9.36
C ARG A 280 -17.77 -23.22 10.57
N THR A 281 -16.64 -23.74 11.04
CA THR A 281 -15.88 -23.12 12.15
C THR A 281 -15.44 -21.69 11.81
N LEU A 282 -14.89 -21.46 10.60
CA LEU A 282 -14.56 -20.12 10.10
C LEU A 282 -15.78 -19.19 10.08
N THR A 283 -16.95 -19.72 9.70
CA THR A 283 -18.21 -18.96 9.75
C THR A 283 -18.58 -18.57 11.18
N TYR A 284 -18.39 -19.45 12.16
CA TYR A 284 -18.61 -19.11 13.57
C TYR A 284 -17.64 -18.06 14.08
N ILE A 285 -16.36 -18.16 13.74
CA ILE A 285 -15.34 -17.16 14.11
C ILE A 285 -15.74 -15.79 13.54
N ALA A 286 -16.08 -15.71 12.26
CA ALA A 286 -16.53 -14.46 11.63
C ALA A 286 -17.78 -13.89 12.31
N LYS A 287 -18.77 -14.73 12.68
CA LYS A 287 -19.95 -14.29 13.44
C LYS A 287 -19.59 -13.78 14.84
N MET A 288 -18.68 -14.45 15.54
CA MET A 288 -18.22 -14.02 16.87
C MET A 288 -17.51 -12.67 16.81
N LEU A 289 -16.59 -12.48 15.84
CA LEU A 289 -15.92 -11.21 15.60
C LEU A 289 -16.93 -10.11 15.19
N GLN A 290 -17.92 -10.45 14.36
CA GLN A 290 -18.97 -9.52 13.97
C GLN A 290 -19.83 -9.05 15.15
N ASN A 291 -20.20 -9.98 16.03
CA ASN A 291 -20.97 -9.73 17.25
C ASN A 291 -20.14 -9.01 18.34
N LEU A 292 -18.81 -9.04 18.22
CA LEU A 292 -17.92 -8.26 19.07
C LEU A 292 -17.83 -6.82 18.55
N ALA A 293 -17.69 -6.64 17.23
CA ALA A 293 -17.62 -5.32 16.59
C ALA A 293 -18.96 -4.56 16.59
N ASN A 294 -20.08 -5.28 16.57
CA ASN A 294 -21.44 -4.72 16.61
C ASN A 294 -22.19 -5.18 17.85
N LYS A 295 -23.20 -4.43 18.31
CA LYS A 295 -24.11 -4.91 19.37
C LYS A 295 -24.82 -6.21 18.90
N PRO A 296 -24.67 -7.34 19.61
CA PRO A 296 -25.21 -8.62 19.16
C PRO A 296 -26.75 -8.63 19.23
N SER A 297 -27.38 -9.33 18.28
CA SER A 297 -28.80 -9.68 18.30
C SER A 297 -28.96 -11.19 18.24
N TYR A 298 -29.38 -11.80 19.34
CA TYR A 298 -29.56 -13.26 19.46
C TYR A 298 -30.94 -13.73 19.02
N ALA A 299 -31.78 -12.85 18.47
CA ALA A 299 -33.16 -13.17 18.11
C ALA A 299 -33.29 -14.28 17.06
N LYS A 300 -32.31 -14.42 16.15
CA LYS A 300 -32.31 -15.44 15.10
C LYS A 300 -31.54 -16.71 15.48
N GLU A 301 -30.56 -16.61 16.39
CA GLU A 301 -29.68 -17.71 16.78
C GLU A 301 -29.49 -17.72 18.30
N PRO A 302 -30.49 -18.16 19.09
CA PRO A 302 -30.45 -18.09 20.54
C PRO A 302 -29.27 -18.84 21.16
N TYR A 303 -28.84 -19.94 20.54
CA TYR A 303 -27.72 -20.76 20.99
C TYR A 303 -26.37 -20.01 21.02
N MET A 304 -26.21 -18.94 20.22
CA MET A 304 -25.03 -18.07 20.24
C MET A 304 -24.91 -17.25 21.53
N ALA A 305 -25.98 -17.12 22.32
CA ALA A 305 -25.94 -16.38 23.58
C ALA A 305 -24.93 -16.97 24.59
N LYS A 306 -24.61 -18.27 24.49
CA LYS A 306 -23.57 -18.91 25.32
C LYS A 306 -22.16 -18.36 25.06
N LEU A 307 -21.94 -17.67 23.93
CA LEU A 307 -20.67 -17.01 23.59
C LEU A 307 -20.61 -15.55 24.06
N GLN A 308 -21.62 -15.05 24.79
CA GLN A 308 -21.56 -13.71 25.39
C GLN A 308 -20.31 -13.45 26.26
N PRO A 309 -19.77 -14.40 27.04
CA PRO A 309 -18.56 -14.17 27.82
C PRO A 309 -17.36 -13.72 26.97
N PHE A 310 -17.21 -14.28 25.76
CA PHE A 310 -16.16 -13.85 24.80
C PHE A 310 -16.30 -12.38 24.44
N ILE A 311 -17.53 -11.89 24.23
CA ILE A 311 -17.80 -10.50 23.88
C ILE A 311 -17.42 -9.57 25.05
N HIS A 312 -17.88 -9.90 26.26
CA HIS A 312 -17.60 -9.08 27.44
C HIS A 312 -16.10 -8.97 27.75
N GLN A 313 -15.35 -10.06 27.58
CA GLN A 313 -13.91 -10.10 27.85
C GLN A 313 -13.08 -9.30 26.84
N ASN A 314 -13.55 -9.15 25.60
CA ASN A 314 -12.78 -8.55 24.52
C ASN A 314 -13.24 -7.16 24.08
N LYS A 315 -14.39 -6.69 24.58
CA LYS A 315 -15.01 -5.43 24.16
C LYS A 315 -14.08 -4.21 24.29
N ASP A 316 -13.37 -4.08 25.40
CA ASP A 316 -12.51 -2.91 25.64
C ASP A 316 -11.27 -2.93 24.73
N ARG A 317 -10.68 -4.12 24.54
CA ARG A 317 -9.51 -4.30 23.67
C ARG A 317 -9.85 -4.01 22.21
N ILE A 318 -11.01 -4.47 21.72
CA ILE A 318 -11.43 -4.18 20.35
C ILE A 318 -11.77 -2.70 20.16
N ASN A 319 -12.47 -2.07 21.11
CA ASN A 319 -12.79 -0.65 21.01
C ASN A 319 -11.51 0.19 20.97
N LYS A 320 -10.52 -0.14 21.80
CA LYS A 320 -9.20 0.49 21.75
C LYS A 320 -8.54 0.32 20.38
N PHE A 321 -8.47 -0.90 19.86
CA PHE A 321 -7.92 -1.18 18.53
C PHE A 321 -8.61 -0.36 17.42
N MET A 322 -9.94 -0.23 17.46
CA MET A 322 -10.69 0.55 16.47
C MET A 322 -10.39 2.05 16.53
N LEU A 323 -10.14 2.58 17.74
CA LEU A 323 -9.72 3.98 17.90
C LEU A 323 -8.29 4.18 17.44
N ASP A 324 -7.39 3.25 17.76
CA ASP A 324 -5.97 3.29 17.37
C ASP A 324 -5.81 3.16 15.83
N LEU A 325 -6.70 2.42 15.15
CA LEU A 325 -6.76 2.35 13.68
C LEU A 325 -6.94 3.72 13.02
N CYS A 326 -7.66 4.64 13.66
CA CYS A 326 -7.93 5.97 13.14
C CYS A 326 -6.75 6.95 13.31
N GLU A 327 -5.72 6.59 14.07
CA GLU A 327 -4.57 7.46 14.34
C GLU A 327 -3.59 7.40 13.17
N VAL A 328 -3.84 8.22 12.14
CA VAL A 328 -2.98 8.40 10.96
C VAL A 328 -2.94 9.86 10.52
N GLN A 329 -1.82 10.30 9.94
CA GLN A 329 -1.64 11.66 9.42
C GLN A 329 -2.55 11.94 8.22
N ASP A 330 -2.86 13.21 7.99
CA ASP A 330 -3.49 13.65 6.75
C ASP A 330 -2.47 13.78 5.61
N PHE A 331 -2.96 13.63 4.37
CA PHE A 331 -2.12 13.63 3.18
C PHE A 331 -2.23 14.91 2.33
N TYR A 332 -3.05 15.89 2.70
CA TYR A 332 -3.30 17.05 1.82
C TYR A 332 -2.03 17.86 1.52
N GLU A 333 -1.15 18.04 2.50
CA GLU A 333 0.13 18.74 2.31
C GLU A 333 1.04 18.03 1.30
N SER A 334 1.06 16.68 1.30
CA SER A 334 1.81 15.90 0.32
C SER A 334 1.12 15.86 -1.03
N LEU A 335 -0.22 15.79 -1.07
CA LEU A 335 -1.00 15.80 -2.30
C LEU A 335 -0.85 17.12 -3.09
N GLU A 336 -0.80 18.28 -2.42
CA GLU A 336 -0.53 19.56 -3.08
C GLU A 336 0.84 19.55 -3.78
N MET A 337 1.87 19.04 -3.11
CA MET A 337 3.21 18.91 -3.68
C MET A 337 3.25 17.89 -4.82
N ASP A 338 2.59 16.74 -4.65
CA ASP A 338 2.53 15.68 -5.65
C ASP A 338 1.80 16.14 -6.93
N ASN A 339 0.72 16.91 -6.78
CA ASN A 339 0.02 17.52 -7.92
C ASN A 339 0.89 18.55 -8.64
N TYR A 340 1.67 19.36 -7.90
CA TYR A 340 2.62 20.30 -8.50
C TYR A 340 3.69 19.57 -9.33
N VAL A 341 4.24 18.47 -8.80
CA VAL A 341 5.21 17.64 -9.52
C VAL A 341 4.57 16.99 -10.75
N ALA A 342 3.32 16.51 -10.65
CA ALA A 342 2.62 15.89 -11.76
C ALA A 342 2.37 16.85 -12.92
N LEU A 343 2.02 18.12 -12.65
CA LEU A 343 1.88 19.16 -13.68
C LEU A 343 3.20 19.43 -14.43
N SER A 344 4.34 19.09 -13.84
CA SER A 344 5.66 19.21 -14.47
C SER A 344 6.09 17.97 -15.28
N LYS A 345 5.44 16.82 -15.09
CA LYS A 345 5.68 15.60 -15.87
C LYS A 345 5.06 15.80 -17.26
N LYS A 346 5.89 15.79 -18.31
CA LYS A 346 5.44 16.06 -19.69
C LYS A 346 4.76 14.89 -20.39
N ASP A 347 4.86 13.68 -19.83
CA ASP A 347 4.39 12.44 -20.46
C ASP A 347 3.57 11.63 -19.45
N LEU A 348 2.30 12.02 -19.23
CA LEU A 348 1.33 11.21 -18.49
C LEU A 348 0.59 10.32 -19.48
N GLU A 349 0.57 9.02 -19.22
CA GLU A 349 -0.07 8.02 -20.07
C GLU A 349 -0.89 7.05 -19.21
N LEU A 350 -2.04 6.61 -19.72
CA LEU A 350 -2.95 5.68 -19.06
C LEU A 350 -3.20 4.47 -19.96
N GLU A 351 -2.87 3.29 -19.47
CA GLU A 351 -3.24 2.02 -20.11
C GLU A 351 -4.70 1.70 -19.75
N ILE A 352 -5.59 1.72 -20.75
CA ILE A 352 -7.03 1.53 -20.56
C ILE A 352 -7.64 0.81 -21.76
N THR A 353 -8.69 0.02 -21.58
CA THR A 353 -9.40 -0.62 -22.69
C THR A 353 -10.45 0.30 -23.33
N LEU A 354 -10.75 0.07 -24.61
CA LEU A 354 -11.81 0.81 -25.31
C LEU A 354 -13.18 0.67 -24.61
N ASN A 355 -13.50 -0.51 -24.09
CA ASN A 355 -14.76 -0.72 -23.39
C ASN A 355 -14.83 0.01 -22.04
N GLU A 356 -13.73 0.15 -21.32
CA GLU A 356 -13.70 0.97 -20.09
C GLU A 356 -13.92 2.44 -20.40
N VAL A 357 -13.27 2.96 -21.45
CA VAL A 357 -13.49 4.34 -21.91
C VAL A 357 -14.96 4.56 -22.30
N TYR A 358 -15.54 3.64 -23.09
CA TYR A 358 -16.94 3.76 -23.53
C TYR A 358 -17.94 3.52 -22.40
N ALA A 359 -17.64 2.65 -21.44
CA ALA A 359 -18.47 2.46 -20.26
C ALA A 359 -18.50 3.73 -19.39
N MET A 360 -17.33 4.33 -19.14
CA MET A 360 -17.24 5.60 -18.41
C MET A 360 -18.00 6.71 -19.15
N HIS A 361 -17.78 6.85 -20.46
CA HIS A 361 -18.51 7.83 -21.27
C HIS A 361 -20.02 7.60 -21.23
N SER A 362 -20.49 6.36 -21.37
CA SER A 362 -21.91 6.03 -21.31
C SER A 362 -22.55 6.38 -19.97
N LEU A 363 -21.83 6.21 -18.86
CA LEU A 363 -22.32 6.57 -17.53
C LEU A 363 -22.39 8.09 -17.36
N LEU A 364 -21.38 8.82 -17.84
CA LEU A 364 -21.37 10.28 -17.82
C LEU A 364 -22.48 10.88 -18.70
N ASP A 365 -22.70 10.32 -19.89
CA ASP A 365 -23.74 10.74 -20.84
C ASP A 365 -25.14 10.48 -20.25
N LYS A 366 -25.35 9.30 -19.63
CA LYS A 366 -26.61 8.95 -18.96
C LYS A 366 -26.98 9.91 -17.82
N HIS A 367 -25.98 10.39 -17.07
CA HIS A 367 -26.17 11.28 -15.93
C HIS A 367 -25.77 12.73 -16.22
N HIS A 368 -25.72 13.11 -17.50
CA HIS A 368 -25.24 14.41 -17.95
C HIS A 368 -25.97 15.59 -17.28
N ASP A 369 -27.31 15.55 -17.22
CA ASP A 369 -28.13 16.62 -16.64
C ASP A 369 -27.82 16.91 -15.15
N GLU A 370 -27.40 15.90 -14.40
CA GLU A 370 -27.07 16.05 -12.99
C GLU A 370 -25.60 16.44 -12.76
N LEU A 371 -24.70 15.93 -13.61
CA LEU A 371 -23.26 16.18 -13.55
C LEU A 371 -22.86 17.55 -14.12
N CYS A 372 -23.53 17.99 -15.19
CA CYS A 372 -23.19 19.18 -15.98
C CYS A 372 -24.22 20.30 -15.77
N LYS A 373 -24.48 20.67 -14.50
CA LYS A 373 -25.43 21.77 -14.19
C LYS A 373 -24.94 23.15 -14.63
N ASP A 374 -23.62 23.32 -14.72
CA ASP A 374 -22.98 24.51 -15.27
C ASP A 374 -22.40 24.16 -16.65
N ASP A 375 -23.01 24.75 -17.69
CA ASP A 375 -22.62 24.56 -19.09
C ASP A 375 -21.19 25.04 -19.37
N ASN A 376 -20.62 25.89 -18.52
CA ASN A 376 -19.24 26.36 -18.63
C ASN A 376 -18.22 25.47 -17.91
N SER A 377 -18.66 24.41 -17.23
CA SER A 377 -17.75 23.50 -16.55
C SER A 377 -16.86 22.73 -17.54
N HIS A 378 -15.64 22.39 -17.12
CA HIS A 378 -14.70 21.62 -17.94
C HIS A 378 -15.30 20.30 -18.43
N LEU A 379 -16.07 19.62 -17.57
CA LEU A 379 -16.75 18.37 -17.92
C LEU A 379 -17.83 18.59 -18.99
N ALA A 380 -18.70 19.61 -18.83
CA ALA A 380 -19.76 19.91 -19.80
C ALA A 380 -19.19 20.18 -21.20
N ILE A 381 -18.11 20.96 -21.27
CA ILE A 381 -17.49 21.28 -22.55
C ILE A 381 -16.91 20.03 -23.22
N ILE A 382 -16.16 19.19 -22.49
CA ILE A 382 -15.63 17.92 -23.04
C ILE A 382 -16.75 16.99 -23.51
N MET A 383 -17.81 16.84 -22.71
CA MET A 383 -18.95 15.98 -23.05
C MET A 383 -19.65 16.47 -24.32
N SER A 384 -19.82 17.80 -24.48
CA SER A 384 -20.40 18.39 -25.70
C SER A 384 -19.57 18.11 -26.96
N GLU A 385 -18.25 18.05 -26.84
CA GLU A 385 -17.32 17.79 -27.95
C GLU A 385 -17.19 16.31 -28.30
N LEU A 386 -17.39 15.43 -27.32
CA LEU A 386 -17.40 13.97 -27.48
C LEU A 386 -18.69 13.48 -28.14
N GLY A 387 -19.81 14.16 -27.92
CA GLY A 387 -21.12 13.76 -28.43
C GLY A 387 -21.65 12.50 -27.73
N SER A 388 -22.50 11.72 -28.41
CA SER A 388 -23.12 10.54 -27.80
C SER A 388 -22.13 9.39 -27.58
N SER A 389 -22.30 8.67 -26.47
CA SER A 389 -21.44 7.53 -26.16
C SER A 389 -21.55 6.41 -27.21
N PRO A 390 -20.42 5.85 -27.69
CA PRO A 390 -20.42 4.64 -28.50
C PRO A 390 -20.93 3.41 -27.71
N PRO A 391 -21.49 2.39 -28.39
CA PRO A 391 -21.80 1.12 -27.74
C PRO A 391 -20.52 0.35 -27.40
N GLN A 392 -20.59 -0.51 -26.39
CA GLN A 392 -19.48 -1.42 -26.05
C GLN A 392 -19.17 -2.37 -27.21
N LEU A 393 -17.88 -2.63 -27.39
CA LEU A 393 -17.35 -3.48 -28.45
C LEU A 393 -17.37 -4.96 -28.03
N PRO A 394 -17.57 -5.89 -28.99
CA PRO A 394 -17.39 -7.32 -28.76
C PRO A 394 -15.98 -7.61 -28.20
N ARG A 395 -15.83 -8.68 -27.40
CA ARG A 395 -14.55 -9.04 -26.75
C ARG A 395 -13.35 -9.07 -27.71
N LYS A 396 -13.54 -9.51 -28.96
CA LYS A 396 -12.48 -9.59 -29.99
C LYS A 396 -11.99 -8.22 -30.48
N GLU A 397 -12.79 -7.17 -30.26
CA GLU A 397 -12.52 -5.80 -30.70
C GLU A 397 -12.18 -4.88 -29.52
N ASN A 398 -12.34 -5.36 -28.28
CA ASN A 398 -11.92 -4.65 -27.08
C ASN A 398 -10.39 -4.70 -26.96
N ARG A 399 -9.73 -3.60 -27.34
CA ARG A 399 -8.27 -3.48 -27.30
C ARG A 399 -7.83 -2.60 -26.15
N VAL A 400 -6.66 -2.89 -25.61
CA VAL A 400 -5.93 -2.01 -24.70
C VAL A 400 -5.29 -0.92 -25.54
N ILE A 401 -5.46 0.33 -25.10
CA ILE A 401 -4.84 1.50 -25.68
C ILE A 401 -3.98 2.18 -24.63
N ASN A 402 -2.88 2.77 -25.06
CA ASN A 402 -2.13 3.69 -24.23
C ASN A 402 -2.59 5.11 -24.53
N LEU A 403 -3.27 5.73 -23.57
CA LEU A 403 -3.95 7.00 -23.75
C LEU A 403 -3.10 8.13 -23.16
N PRO A 404 -2.53 9.03 -23.97
CA PRO A 404 -1.83 10.19 -23.46
C PRO A 404 -2.81 11.12 -22.73
N LEU A 405 -2.51 11.39 -21.47
CA LEU A 405 -3.29 12.28 -20.62
C LEU A 405 -2.69 13.68 -20.67
N PHE A 406 -3.52 14.68 -20.95
CA PHE A 406 -3.11 16.08 -20.91
C PHE A 406 -4.28 16.97 -20.52
N SER A 407 -3.98 18.07 -19.86
CA SER A 407 -4.96 19.15 -19.69
C SER A 407 -4.91 20.07 -20.90
N ARG A 408 -6.07 20.42 -21.46
CA ARG A 408 -6.16 21.56 -22.39
C ARG A 408 -6.26 22.92 -21.69
N TRP A 409 -6.50 22.91 -20.38
CA TRP A 409 -6.62 24.11 -19.57
C TRP A 409 -5.34 24.30 -18.75
N GLU A 410 -4.74 25.50 -18.83
CA GLU A 410 -3.70 25.91 -17.89
C GLU A 410 -4.39 26.17 -16.53
N SER A 411 -4.45 25.15 -15.68
CA SER A 411 -5.00 25.31 -14.33
C SER A 411 -4.10 26.26 -13.54
N ALA A 412 -4.62 27.44 -13.18
CA ALA A 412 -3.95 28.32 -12.24
C ALA A 412 -3.88 27.63 -10.86
N ILE A 413 -2.79 27.85 -10.13
CA ILE A 413 -2.43 27.18 -8.86
C ILE A 413 -3.54 27.24 -7.78
N GLY A 414 -4.46 28.22 -7.87
CA GLY A 414 -5.58 28.37 -6.93
C GLY A 414 -6.79 27.46 -7.16
N ASP A 415 -6.87 26.74 -8.29
CA ASP A 415 -8.06 25.95 -8.69
C ASP A 415 -8.05 24.50 -8.15
N LEU A 416 -6.95 24.08 -7.51
CA LEU A 416 -6.80 22.72 -6.96
C LEU A 416 -7.76 22.41 -5.80
N THR A 417 -8.10 23.40 -4.98
CA THR A 417 -9.07 23.22 -3.88
C THR A 417 -10.50 23.07 -4.41
N ALA A 418 -10.84 23.75 -5.51
CA ALA A 418 -12.14 23.62 -6.17
C ALA A 418 -12.31 22.26 -6.88
N ALA A 419 -11.22 21.70 -7.40
CA ALA A 419 -11.18 20.38 -8.06
C ALA A 419 -11.51 19.19 -7.12
N LEU A 420 -11.28 19.34 -5.82
CA LEU A 420 -11.39 18.25 -4.83
C LEU A 420 -12.77 18.15 -4.14
N ASP A 421 -13.75 18.99 -4.51
CA ASP A 421 -15.07 19.10 -3.86
C ASP A 421 -14.99 19.34 -2.33
N ILE A 422 -13.84 19.81 -1.85
CA ILE A 422 -13.65 20.16 -0.45
C ILE A 422 -14.48 21.42 -0.22
N THR A 423 -15.45 21.35 0.69
CA THR A 423 -16.27 22.52 0.98
C THR A 423 -15.39 23.64 1.56
N GLN A 424 -15.78 24.90 1.39
CA GLN A 424 -14.98 26.01 1.91
C GLN A 424 -14.78 25.90 3.43
N GLU A 425 -15.77 25.35 4.14
CA GLU A 425 -15.68 24.97 5.55
C GLU A 425 -14.57 23.95 5.81
N GLU A 426 -14.49 22.88 5.01
CA GLU A 426 -13.51 21.82 5.16
C GLU A 426 -12.09 22.30 4.82
N VAL A 427 -11.93 23.11 3.76
CA VAL A 427 -10.63 23.73 3.42
C VAL A 427 -10.13 24.58 4.58
N TYR A 428 -10.98 25.48 5.10
CA TYR A 428 -10.61 26.33 6.22
C TYR A 428 -10.32 25.54 7.49
N PHE A 429 -11.06 24.45 7.73
CA PHE A 429 -10.85 23.62 8.91
C PHE A 429 -9.51 22.88 8.84
N MET A 430 -9.17 22.33 7.68
CA MET A 430 -7.90 21.66 7.44
C MET A 430 -6.72 22.64 7.48
N GLU A 431 -6.86 23.80 6.84
CA GLU A 431 -5.84 24.87 6.87
C GLU A 431 -5.61 25.33 8.31
N ALA A 432 -6.69 25.55 9.08
CA ALA A 432 -6.58 25.93 10.48
C ALA A 432 -5.86 24.86 11.29
N LYS A 433 -6.24 23.58 11.12
CA LYS A 433 -5.60 22.46 11.82
C LYS A 433 -4.11 22.38 11.51
N SER A 434 -3.74 22.41 10.23
CA SER A 434 -2.33 22.38 9.78
C SER A 434 -1.54 23.53 10.39
N ILE A 435 -2.04 24.77 10.28
CA ILE A 435 -1.35 25.94 10.82
C ILE A 435 -1.17 25.82 12.33
N PHE A 436 -2.20 25.40 13.08
CA PHE A 436 -2.09 25.20 14.53
C PHE A 436 -1.07 24.13 14.90
N VAL A 437 -1.02 23.01 14.18
CA VAL A 437 -0.02 21.95 14.38
C VAL A 437 1.40 22.49 14.10
N GLN A 438 1.60 23.20 12.99
CA GLN A 438 2.89 23.78 12.63
C GLN A 438 3.37 24.83 13.63
N VAL A 439 2.46 25.69 14.10
CA VAL A 439 2.71 26.68 15.16
C VAL A 439 3.09 25.98 16.45
N MET A 440 2.31 24.98 16.88
CA MET A 440 2.57 24.23 18.11
C MET A 440 3.90 23.48 18.09
N ARG A 441 4.30 22.93 16.93
CA ARG A 441 5.62 22.30 16.75
C ARG A 441 6.79 23.28 16.84
N SER A 442 6.53 24.56 16.56
CA SER A 442 7.54 25.63 16.59
C SER A 442 7.64 26.31 17.96
N ILE A 443 6.64 26.14 18.83
CA ILE A 443 6.63 26.67 20.20
C ILE A 443 7.31 25.67 21.15
N PRO A 444 8.24 26.11 22.02
CA PRO A 444 8.83 25.25 23.03
C PRO A 444 7.78 24.64 23.95
N ALA A 445 7.88 23.33 24.23
CA ALA A 445 6.95 22.60 25.10
C ALA A 445 6.88 23.13 26.55
N THR A 446 7.88 23.90 26.98
CA THR A 446 7.94 24.57 28.29
C THR A 446 7.13 25.86 28.35
N SER A 447 6.63 26.36 27.22
CA SER A 447 5.80 27.55 27.15
C SER A 447 4.45 27.34 27.82
N GLY A 448 3.97 28.32 28.58
CA GLY A 448 2.64 28.29 29.20
C GLY A 448 1.50 28.18 28.18
N VAL A 449 1.77 28.50 26.91
CA VAL A 449 0.83 28.42 25.78
C VAL A 449 0.65 26.97 25.29
N ALA A 450 1.62 26.10 25.55
CA ALA A 450 1.57 24.67 25.18
C ALA A 450 0.87 23.78 26.24
N ARG A 451 0.31 24.36 27.31
CA ARG A 451 -0.40 23.63 28.36
C ARG A 451 -1.78 23.17 27.87
N ARG A 452 -2.14 21.92 28.20
CA ARG A 452 -3.46 21.35 27.90
C ARG A 452 -4.50 21.75 28.96
N PRO A 453 -5.80 21.89 28.59
CA PRO A 453 -6.32 21.85 27.23
C PRO A 453 -5.81 23.04 26.39
N LEU A 454 -5.50 22.80 25.12
CA LEU A 454 -4.97 23.83 24.23
C LEU A 454 -5.97 24.98 24.07
N ARG A 455 -5.46 26.21 24.08
CA ARG A 455 -6.26 27.43 23.85
C ARG A 455 -5.87 28.04 22.51
N LEU A 456 -6.61 27.70 21.46
CA LEU A 456 -6.27 28.06 20.07
C LEU A 456 -6.07 29.57 19.89
N GLU A 457 -6.91 30.44 20.48
CA GLU A 457 -6.71 31.90 20.40
C GLU A 457 -5.37 32.34 20.98
N ARG A 458 -4.99 31.82 22.16
CA ARG A 458 -3.71 32.17 22.79
C ARG A 458 -2.51 31.66 22.00
N ILE A 459 -2.67 30.51 21.33
CA ILE A 459 -1.65 29.93 20.46
C ILE A 459 -1.46 30.83 19.23
N ALA A 460 -2.55 31.24 18.59
CA ALA A 460 -2.53 32.14 17.45
C ALA A 460 -1.95 33.52 17.81
N ASP A 461 -2.36 34.11 18.93
CA ASP A 461 -1.82 35.37 19.45
C ASP A 461 -0.31 35.28 19.75
N ALA A 462 0.13 34.19 20.40
CA ALA A 462 1.54 33.98 20.71
C ALA A 462 2.39 33.83 19.44
N ALA A 463 1.85 33.19 18.40
CA ALA A 463 2.51 33.09 17.10
C ALA A 463 2.55 34.44 16.38
N ALA A 464 1.44 35.19 16.38
CA ALA A 464 1.31 36.49 15.73
C ALA A 464 2.20 37.57 16.38
N THR A 465 2.51 37.42 17.66
CA THR A 465 3.38 38.35 18.42
C THR A 465 4.84 37.92 18.46
N ASN A 466 5.21 36.81 17.81
CA ASN A 466 6.57 36.30 17.78
C ASN A 466 7.48 37.15 16.87
N ARG A 467 8.05 38.23 17.43
CA ARG A 467 8.90 39.20 16.72
C ARG A 467 10.17 38.60 16.08
N SER A 468 10.55 37.38 16.45
CA SER A 468 11.78 36.75 15.96
C SER A 468 11.61 36.00 14.63
N ASP A 469 10.37 35.65 14.26
CA ASP A 469 10.10 34.84 13.06
C ASP A 469 8.91 35.40 12.28
N ALA A 470 9.20 36.04 11.15
CA ALA A 470 8.21 36.64 10.26
C ALA A 470 7.28 35.60 9.59
N VAL A 471 7.69 34.33 9.50
CA VAL A 471 6.82 33.24 9.02
C VAL A 471 5.84 32.86 10.12
N MET A 472 6.32 32.76 11.35
CA MET A 472 5.48 32.46 12.52
C MET A 472 4.41 33.54 12.75
N VAL A 473 4.76 34.82 12.58
CA VAL A 473 3.81 35.94 12.68
C VAL A 473 2.69 35.82 11.65
N ARG A 474 3.05 35.54 10.39
CA ARG A 474 2.06 35.34 9.31
C ARG A 474 1.13 34.17 9.60
N LYS A 475 1.68 33.05 10.09
CA LYS A 475 0.89 31.88 10.50
C LYS A 475 -0.06 32.20 11.66
N GLY A 476 0.39 32.96 12.66
CA GLY A 476 -0.45 33.40 13.76
C GLY A 476 -1.62 34.28 13.32
N ILE A 477 -1.36 35.25 12.44
CA ILE A 477 -2.40 36.12 11.86
C ILE A 477 -3.41 35.29 11.06
N ARG A 478 -2.92 34.41 10.18
CA ARG A 478 -3.78 33.52 9.38
C ARG A 478 -4.61 32.57 10.23
N ALA A 479 -4.04 32.03 11.31
CA ALA A 479 -4.77 31.19 12.26
C ALA A 479 -5.94 31.94 12.93
N MET A 480 -5.76 33.23 13.28
CA MET A 480 -6.86 34.05 13.83
C MET A 480 -7.96 34.31 12.79
N GLU A 481 -7.58 34.61 11.55
CA GLU A 481 -8.54 34.78 10.45
C GLU A 481 -9.37 33.51 10.22
N LEU A 482 -8.72 32.34 10.18
CA LEU A 482 -9.39 31.06 9.97
C LEU A 482 -10.32 30.70 11.13
N LEU A 483 -9.95 30.98 12.38
CA LEU A 483 -10.86 30.81 13.51
C LEU A 483 -12.13 31.67 13.35
N SER A 484 -11.98 32.92 12.88
CA SER A 484 -13.12 33.81 12.63
C SER A 484 -14.01 33.28 11.49
N GLN A 485 -13.41 32.87 10.38
CA GLN A 485 -14.13 32.35 9.21
C GLN A 485 -14.88 31.05 9.52
N LEU A 486 -14.25 30.13 10.24
CA LEU A 486 -14.89 28.88 10.67
C LEU A 486 -16.02 29.10 11.68
N GLN A 487 -15.91 30.13 12.52
CA GLN A 487 -16.96 30.52 13.45
C GLN A 487 -18.16 31.15 12.71
N GLU A 488 -17.91 31.99 11.70
CA GLU A 488 -18.96 32.55 10.84
C GLU A 488 -19.73 31.46 10.07
N LEU A 489 -19.01 30.44 9.60
CA LEU A 489 -19.56 29.25 8.94
C LEU A 489 -20.22 28.26 9.91
N ARG A 490 -20.20 28.53 11.23
CA ARG A 490 -20.75 27.68 12.30
C ARG A 490 -20.15 26.27 12.36
N VAL A 491 -18.91 26.11 11.90
CA VAL A 491 -18.16 24.85 11.97
C VAL A 491 -17.57 24.66 13.37
N ILE A 492 -17.16 25.76 14.00
CA ILE A 492 -16.60 25.78 15.35
C ILE A 492 -17.31 26.86 16.19
N ASP A 493 -17.38 26.66 17.50
CA ASP A 493 -17.97 27.62 18.41
C ASP A 493 -16.89 28.22 19.33
N LYS A 494 -17.02 29.50 19.67
CA LYS A 494 -16.16 30.13 20.66
C LYS A 494 -16.60 29.78 22.08
N ALA A 495 -17.89 29.50 22.29
CA ALA A 495 -18.46 29.15 23.59
C ALA A 495 -17.87 27.85 24.16
N ASP A 496 -17.54 26.89 23.29
CA ASP A 496 -16.92 25.61 23.68
C ASP A 496 -15.37 25.64 23.62
N GLN A 497 -14.79 26.83 23.38
CA GLN A 497 -13.35 27.04 23.17
C GLN A 497 -12.80 26.32 21.93
N PHE A 498 -13.58 26.27 20.85
CA PHE A 498 -13.25 25.63 19.57
C PHE A 498 -12.96 24.14 19.74
N SER A 499 -13.78 23.45 20.53
CA SER A 499 -13.51 22.09 21.02
C SER A 499 -13.20 21.09 19.89
N LEU A 500 -13.97 21.13 18.81
CA LEU A 500 -13.80 20.28 17.64
C LEU A 500 -12.39 20.41 17.02
N LEU A 501 -11.98 21.64 16.70
CA LEU A 501 -10.67 21.90 16.09
C LEU A 501 -9.53 21.65 17.09
N ARG A 502 -9.73 22.01 18.36
CA ARG A 502 -8.75 21.79 19.43
C ARG A 502 -8.44 20.31 19.59
N ASP A 503 -9.47 19.47 19.66
CA ASP A 503 -9.32 18.04 19.89
C ASP A 503 -8.63 17.37 18.69
N GLU A 504 -8.94 17.78 17.45
CA GLU A 504 -8.25 17.32 16.24
C GLU A 504 -6.76 17.73 16.21
N VAL A 505 -6.44 18.99 16.58
CA VAL A 505 -5.04 19.45 16.71
C VAL A 505 -4.31 18.68 17.80
N GLU A 506 -4.95 18.43 18.94
CA GLU A 506 -4.35 17.68 20.05
C GLU A 506 -4.07 16.21 19.69
N GLN A 507 -4.98 15.56 18.95
CA GLN A 507 -4.79 14.20 18.43
C GLN A 507 -3.64 14.15 17.43
N GLU A 508 -3.59 15.06 16.46
CA GLU A 508 -2.51 15.12 15.46
C GLU A 508 -1.14 15.30 16.13
N LEU A 509 -1.04 16.16 17.16
CA LEU A 509 0.19 16.34 17.93
C LEU A 509 0.59 15.10 18.74
N GLN A 510 -0.38 14.35 19.29
CA GLN A 510 -0.11 13.08 19.98
C GLN A 510 0.43 12.04 19.00
N HIS A 511 -0.21 11.90 17.85
CA HIS A 511 0.20 10.97 16.80
C HIS A 511 1.59 11.29 16.24
N LEU A 512 1.89 12.58 15.98
CA LEU A 512 3.22 13.00 15.57
C LEU A 512 4.28 12.74 16.64
N GLY A 513 3.91 12.89 17.92
CA GLY A 513 4.77 12.56 19.05
C GLY A 513 5.13 11.07 19.11
N SER A 514 4.12 10.19 19.00
CA SER A 514 4.34 8.73 19.01
C SER A 514 5.13 8.26 17.79
N LEU A 515 4.85 8.81 16.59
CA LEU A 515 5.62 8.49 15.39
C LEU A 515 7.09 8.85 15.55
N LYS A 516 7.39 10.03 16.11
CA LYS A 516 8.78 10.45 16.38
C LYS A 516 9.49 9.47 17.30
N GLU A 517 8.83 9.00 18.36
CA GLU A 517 9.39 7.99 19.27
C GLU A 517 9.66 6.66 18.54
N GLY A 518 8.72 6.22 17.69
CA GLY A 518 8.88 5.05 16.83
C GLY A 518 10.09 5.15 15.91
N VAL A 519 10.21 6.24 15.15
CA VAL A 519 11.32 6.49 14.22
C VAL A 519 12.66 6.58 14.97
N ILE A 520 12.70 7.20 16.15
CA ILE A 520 13.92 7.24 16.98
C ILE A 520 14.33 5.82 17.40
N THR A 521 13.36 5.01 17.83
CA THR A 521 13.60 3.63 18.26
C THR A 521 14.10 2.76 17.10
N GLU A 522 13.49 2.90 15.92
CA GLU A 522 13.90 2.19 14.71
C GLU A 522 15.29 2.63 14.23
N THR A 523 15.57 3.92 14.27
CA THR A 523 16.89 4.47 13.94
C THR A 523 17.97 3.89 14.86
N GLN A 524 17.69 3.75 16.16
CA GLN A 524 18.61 3.11 17.11
C GLN A 524 18.84 1.64 16.76
N LYS A 525 17.78 0.87 16.47
CA LYS A 525 17.90 -0.53 16.04
C LYS A 525 18.72 -0.67 14.75
N LEU A 526 18.48 0.19 13.77
CA LEU A 526 19.25 0.20 12.51
C LEU A 526 20.72 0.54 12.74
N GLN A 527 21.03 1.46 13.66
CA GLN A 527 22.40 1.76 14.06
C GLN A 527 23.10 0.56 14.72
N GLU A 528 22.39 -0.20 15.56
CA GLU A 528 22.91 -1.43 16.17
C GLU A 528 23.18 -2.53 15.12
N VAL A 529 22.25 -2.72 14.17
CA VAL A 529 22.43 -3.67 13.05
C VAL A 529 23.61 -3.25 12.19
N TYR A 530 23.71 -1.96 11.83
CA TYR A 530 24.83 -1.43 11.05
C TYR A 530 26.17 -1.64 11.75
N LYS A 531 26.23 -1.42 13.07
CA LYS A 531 27.41 -1.71 13.89
C LYS A 531 27.77 -3.20 13.84
N THR A 532 26.80 -4.08 14.02
CA THR A 532 26.99 -5.54 13.98
C THR A 532 27.53 -6.01 12.62
N ILE A 533 27.00 -5.47 11.52
CA ILE A 533 27.48 -5.76 10.17
C ILE A 533 28.93 -5.28 9.99
N ARG A 534 29.26 -4.09 10.49
CA ARG A 534 30.65 -3.59 10.47
C ARG A 534 31.60 -4.50 11.25
N ASP A 535 31.23 -4.89 12.46
CA ASP A 535 32.04 -5.76 13.31
C ASP A 535 32.23 -7.15 12.64
N HIS A 536 31.19 -7.68 12.01
CA HIS A 536 31.27 -8.92 11.25
C HIS A 536 32.14 -8.80 9.99
N ASN A 537 32.07 -7.67 9.27
CA ASN A 537 32.93 -7.40 8.12
C ASN A 537 34.41 -7.34 8.53
N VAL A 538 34.72 -6.69 9.66
CA VAL A 538 36.07 -6.65 10.24
C VAL A 538 36.54 -8.07 10.60
N TYR A 539 35.68 -8.88 11.21
CA TYR A 539 35.97 -10.28 11.53
C TYR A 539 36.28 -11.11 10.28
N LEU A 540 35.43 -11.01 9.24
CA LEU A 540 35.61 -11.73 7.98
C LEU A 540 36.91 -11.31 7.27
N ASN A 541 37.23 -10.01 7.26
CA ASN A 541 38.51 -9.53 6.73
C ASN A 541 39.70 -10.09 7.52
N GLY A 542 39.59 -10.19 8.85
CA GLY A 542 40.61 -10.82 9.69
C GLY A 542 40.78 -12.32 9.42
N GLN A 543 39.69 -13.06 9.23
CA GLN A 543 39.70 -14.45 8.78
C GLN A 543 40.38 -14.59 7.42
N LEU A 544 40.05 -13.71 6.48
CA LEU A 544 40.62 -13.69 5.13
C LEU A 544 42.15 -13.51 5.18
N GLU A 545 42.66 -12.60 6.01
CA GLU A 545 44.12 -12.42 6.16
C GLU A 545 44.80 -13.59 6.87
N THR A 546 44.09 -14.25 7.79
CA THR A 546 44.56 -15.47 8.41
C THR A 546 44.69 -16.60 7.39
N TYR A 547 43.69 -16.78 6.51
CA TYR A 547 43.76 -17.76 5.43
C TYR A 547 44.80 -17.41 4.37
N LYS A 548 44.97 -16.13 3.99
CA LYS A 548 46.05 -15.70 3.10
C LYS A 548 47.42 -16.03 3.70
N SER A 549 47.61 -15.76 5.00
CA SER A 549 48.85 -16.08 5.71
C SER A 549 49.10 -17.58 5.78
N TYR A 550 48.06 -18.37 6.04
CA TYR A 550 48.14 -19.83 6.05
C TYR A 550 48.49 -20.39 4.67
N LEU A 551 47.80 -19.95 3.61
CA LEU A 551 48.11 -20.34 2.23
C LEU A 551 49.52 -19.92 1.83
N HIS A 552 49.99 -18.75 2.27
CA HIS A 552 51.36 -18.31 2.02
C HIS A 552 52.39 -19.23 2.71
N ASN A 553 52.14 -19.62 3.97
CA ASN A 553 52.99 -20.53 4.71
C ASN A 553 53.00 -21.95 4.14
N VAL A 554 51.84 -22.46 3.70
CA VAL A 554 51.73 -23.78 3.06
C VAL A 554 52.40 -23.77 1.67
N ARG A 555 52.26 -22.68 0.90
CA ARG A 555 52.98 -22.49 -0.36
C ARG A 555 54.49 -22.39 -0.16
N SER A 556 54.96 -21.71 0.89
CA SER A 556 56.40 -21.61 1.19
C SER A 556 57.01 -22.94 1.67
N GLN A 557 56.22 -23.83 2.26
CA GLN A 557 56.66 -25.17 2.65
C GLN A 557 56.61 -26.20 1.49
N SER A 558 55.76 -25.99 0.48
CA SER A 558 55.69 -26.85 -0.70
C SER A 558 56.69 -26.47 -1.81
N GLU A 559 57.16 -25.23 -1.83
CA GLU A 559 58.30 -24.83 -2.65
C GLU A 559 59.62 -25.09 -1.91
N GLY A 560 60.27 -26.20 -2.26
CA GLY A 560 61.57 -26.58 -1.74
C GLY A 560 62.58 -25.43 -1.72
N THR A 561 63.33 -25.36 -0.63
CA THR A 561 64.50 -24.50 -0.38
C THR A 561 65.21 -24.01 -1.65
N LYS A 562 65.22 -22.67 -1.81
CA LYS A 562 66.02 -21.79 -2.71
C LYS A 562 65.20 -21.03 -3.76
N ARG A 563 64.55 -19.94 -3.34
CA ARG A 563 64.51 -18.69 -4.14
C ARG A 563 64.66 -17.49 -3.21
N LYS A 564 65.68 -16.67 -3.47
CA LYS A 564 65.90 -15.37 -2.82
C LYS A 564 64.60 -14.56 -2.90
N GLN A 565 64.21 -13.90 -1.81
CA GLN A 565 63.18 -12.85 -1.81
C GLN A 565 63.49 -11.84 -2.93
N GLN A 566 62.77 -11.98 -4.04
CA GLN A 566 62.77 -10.99 -5.10
C GLN A 566 61.68 -9.99 -4.72
N LYS A 567 62.05 -8.72 -4.50
CA LYS A 567 61.08 -7.63 -4.29
C LYS A 567 59.99 -7.74 -5.35
N GLN A 568 58.73 -7.86 -4.93
CA GLN A 568 57.57 -7.73 -5.81
C GLN A 568 57.66 -6.38 -6.52
N GLN A 569 58.04 -6.40 -7.80
CA GLN A 569 58.18 -5.24 -8.64
C GLN A 569 56.90 -5.16 -9.47
N VAL A 570 56.01 -4.24 -9.09
CA VAL A 570 54.83 -3.90 -9.90
C VAL A 570 55.30 -3.51 -11.31
N LEU A 571 54.76 -4.15 -12.33
CA LEU A 571 55.06 -3.84 -13.72
C LEU A 571 54.03 -2.85 -14.26
N GLY A 572 54.46 -1.85 -15.04
CA GLY A 572 53.61 -0.76 -15.52
C GLY A 572 53.68 0.50 -14.62
N PRO A 573 52.77 1.48 -14.78
CA PRO A 573 51.65 1.49 -15.71
C PRO A 573 52.09 1.68 -17.16
N TYR A 574 51.59 0.83 -18.06
CA TYR A 574 51.66 1.07 -19.50
C TYR A 574 50.41 1.82 -19.96
N LYS A 575 50.62 3.00 -20.50
CA LYS A 575 49.56 3.90 -20.94
C LYS A 575 49.22 3.67 -22.41
N PHE A 576 47.92 3.50 -22.69
CA PHE A 576 47.36 3.36 -24.04
C PHE A 576 46.24 4.38 -24.24
N THR A 577 46.21 5.08 -25.38
CA THR A 577 45.07 5.95 -25.69
C THR A 577 43.88 5.13 -26.16
N HIS A 578 42.66 5.66 -26.00
CA HIS A 578 41.45 5.02 -26.50
C HIS A 578 41.57 4.69 -28.01
N GLN A 579 41.99 5.66 -28.83
CA GLN A 579 42.23 5.48 -30.27
C GLN A 579 43.26 4.39 -30.60
N GLN A 580 44.28 4.21 -29.76
CA GLN A 580 45.30 3.17 -29.99
C GLN A 580 44.71 1.78 -29.79
N LEU A 581 43.95 1.57 -28.71
CA LEU A 581 43.33 0.27 -28.41
C LEU A 581 42.23 -0.08 -29.40
N GLU A 582 41.48 0.90 -29.89
CA GLU A 582 40.51 0.74 -30.97
C GLU A 582 41.20 0.32 -32.28
N LYS A 583 42.29 0.99 -32.66
CA LYS A 583 43.07 0.63 -33.85
C LYS A 583 43.74 -0.75 -33.77
N GLU A 584 44.17 -1.16 -32.57
CA GLU A 584 44.76 -2.50 -32.32
C GLU A 584 43.68 -3.60 -32.21
N GLY A 585 42.39 -3.24 -32.24
CA GLY A 585 41.25 -4.15 -32.11
C GLY A 585 41.07 -4.72 -30.70
N VAL A 586 41.69 -4.09 -29.70
CA VAL A 586 41.56 -4.45 -28.28
C VAL A 586 40.23 -3.94 -27.75
N ILE A 587 39.81 -2.74 -28.17
CA ILE A 587 38.44 -2.24 -27.95
C ILE A 587 37.57 -2.71 -29.11
N GLN A 588 36.54 -3.50 -28.80
CA GLN A 588 35.59 -4.05 -29.76
C GLN A 588 34.36 -3.18 -29.93
N LYS A 589 33.84 -2.60 -28.84
CA LYS A 589 32.77 -1.60 -28.84
C LYS A 589 33.03 -0.52 -27.82
N SER A 590 32.57 0.71 -28.07
CA SER A 590 32.68 1.81 -27.12
C SER A 590 31.44 2.70 -27.16
N ASN A 591 30.79 2.85 -26.01
CA ASN A 591 29.64 3.75 -25.81
C ASN A 591 30.08 5.18 -25.43
N VAL A 592 31.39 5.49 -25.55
CA VAL A 592 31.93 6.80 -25.26
C VAL A 592 31.67 7.75 -26.44
N PRO A 593 31.10 8.95 -26.22
CA PRO A 593 30.92 9.97 -27.25
C PRO A 593 32.23 10.39 -27.94
N ASP A 594 32.22 10.55 -29.27
CA ASP A 594 33.42 10.79 -30.09
C ASP A 594 34.25 12.00 -29.65
N ASN A 595 33.57 13.08 -29.25
CA ASN A 595 34.19 14.32 -28.75
C ASN A 595 34.97 14.13 -27.44
N ARG A 596 34.75 13.03 -26.70
CA ARG A 596 35.41 12.72 -25.42
C ARG A 596 36.54 11.69 -25.56
N ARG A 597 36.54 10.87 -26.62
CA ARG A 597 37.52 9.78 -26.83
C ARG A 597 38.97 10.27 -26.86
N ALA A 598 39.24 11.45 -27.43
CA ALA A 598 40.58 12.06 -27.50
C ALA A 598 41.21 12.40 -26.13
N ASN A 599 40.38 12.44 -25.08
CA ASN A 599 40.79 12.74 -23.71
C ASN A 599 40.83 11.51 -22.81
N ILE A 600 40.52 10.31 -23.31
CA ILE A 600 40.55 9.06 -22.55
C ILE A 600 41.83 8.27 -22.83
N TYR A 601 42.40 7.71 -21.76
CA TYR A 601 43.49 6.73 -21.84
C TYR A 601 43.33 5.65 -20.77
N PHE A 602 43.92 4.50 -21.03
CA PHE A 602 43.93 3.33 -20.16
C PHE A 602 45.34 3.07 -19.66
N ASN A 603 45.47 2.76 -18.37
CA ASN A 603 46.71 2.35 -17.76
C ASN A 603 46.61 0.87 -17.36
N PHE A 604 47.52 0.07 -17.88
CA PHE A 604 47.63 -1.36 -17.57
C PHE A 604 48.80 -1.56 -16.61
N THR A 605 48.53 -2.11 -15.43
CA THR A 605 49.53 -2.48 -14.43
C THR A 605 49.43 -3.97 -14.11
N SER A 606 50.52 -4.57 -13.67
CA SER A 606 50.54 -5.93 -13.13
C SER A 606 51.15 -5.87 -11.73
N PRO A 607 50.31 -5.85 -10.68
CA PRO A 607 50.80 -5.80 -9.30
C PRO A 607 51.44 -7.11 -8.86
N LEU A 608 50.95 -8.25 -9.36
CA LEU A 608 51.47 -9.59 -9.09
C LEU A 608 51.59 -10.38 -10.41
N PRO A 609 52.48 -11.39 -10.51
CA PRO A 609 52.54 -12.22 -11.71
C PRO A 609 51.18 -12.91 -11.90
N GLY A 610 50.60 -12.78 -13.09
CA GLY A 610 49.29 -13.34 -13.41
C GLY A 610 48.10 -12.49 -12.99
N THR A 611 48.29 -11.32 -12.37
CA THR A 611 47.21 -10.35 -12.15
C THR A 611 47.49 -9.03 -12.86
N PHE A 612 46.43 -8.41 -13.36
CA PHE A 612 46.48 -7.18 -14.13
C PHE A 612 45.38 -6.24 -13.66
N VAL A 613 45.66 -4.94 -13.65
CA VAL A 613 44.67 -3.90 -13.37
C VAL A 613 44.62 -2.96 -14.57
N ILE A 614 43.43 -2.77 -15.11
CA ILE A 614 43.16 -1.81 -16.18
C ILE A 614 42.42 -0.63 -15.57
N SER A 615 43.04 0.55 -15.57
CA SER A 615 42.41 1.77 -15.07
C SER A 615 42.10 2.74 -16.22
N LEU A 616 40.87 3.22 -16.29
CA LEU A 616 40.41 4.22 -17.25
C LEU A 616 40.61 5.62 -16.67
N HIS A 617 41.26 6.50 -17.42
CA HIS A 617 41.53 7.88 -17.02
C HIS A 617 41.01 8.89 -18.05
N TYR A 618 40.60 10.06 -17.55
CA TYR A 618 40.26 11.22 -18.37
C TYR A 618 41.26 12.35 -18.11
N LYS A 619 41.80 12.95 -19.18
CA LYS A 619 42.77 14.05 -19.08
C LYS A 619 42.22 15.18 -18.20
N GLY A 620 42.95 15.52 -17.15
CA GLY A 620 42.59 16.58 -16.20
C GLY A 620 42.02 16.10 -14.85
N ARG A 621 41.81 14.79 -14.65
CA ARG A 621 41.50 14.21 -13.33
C ARG A 621 42.69 13.42 -12.79
N ASN A 622 42.96 13.56 -11.48
CA ASN A 622 44.07 12.88 -10.80
C ASN A 622 43.76 11.43 -10.39
N ARG A 623 42.50 10.98 -10.49
CA ARG A 623 42.06 9.63 -10.11
C ARG A 623 41.42 8.92 -11.30
N GLY A 624 41.64 7.61 -11.42
CA GLY A 624 40.97 6.76 -12.40
C GLY A 624 39.45 6.85 -12.24
N LEU A 625 38.73 6.88 -13.36
CA LEU A 625 37.28 6.89 -13.39
C LEU A 625 36.72 5.50 -13.05
N LEU A 626 37.39 4.46 -13.53
CA LEU A 626 37.04 3.06 -13.36
C LEU A 626 38.32 2.22 -13.33
N GLU A 627 38.29 1.14 -12.55
CA GLU A 627 39.38 0.16 -12.44
C GLU A 627 38.79 -1.24 -12.56
N LEU A 628 39.45 -2.10 -13.33
CA LEU A 628 39.09 -3.50 -13.52
C LEU A 628 40.28 -4.39 -13.18
N ASP A 629 40.06 -5.28 -12.21
CA ASP A 629 41.02 -6.30 -11.81
C ASP A 629 40.79 -7.57 -12.65
N LEU A 630 41.87 -8.06 -13.28
CA LEU A 630 41.86 -9.23 -14.14
C LEU A 630 42.90 -10.24 -13.68
N LYS A 631 42.53 -11.52 -13.65
CA LYS A 631 43.48 -12.63 -13.51
C LYS A 631 43.72 -13.29 -14.86
N LEU A 632 44.94 -13.76 -15.06
CA LEU A 632 45.32 -14.46 -16.29
C LEU A 632 44.51 -15.75 -16.46
N ASP A 633 44.26 -16.48 -15.38
CA ASP A 633 43.49 -17.73 -15.40
C ASP A 633 42.05 -17.49 -15.89
N ASP A 634 41.39 -16.45 -15.37
CA ASP A 634 40.02 -16.06 -15.77
C ASP A 634 39.95 -15.71 -17.27
N LEU A 635 40.94 -14.97 -17.79
CA LEU A 635 41.00 -14.64 -19.22
C LEU A 635 41.26 -15.88 -20.11
N LEU A 636 42.07 -16.84 -19.63
CA LEU A 636 42.32 -18.09 -20.34
C LEU A 636 41.11 -19.02 -20.31
N GLU A 637 40.34 -19.02 -19.21
CA GLU A 637 39.06 -19.73 -19.09
C GLU A 637 38.01 -19.14 -20.02
N MET A 638 37.85 -17.81 -20.04
CA MET A 638 36.98 -17.11 -21.00
C MET A 638 37.36 -17.44 -22.46
N GLN A 639 38.66 -17.48 -22.78
CA GLN A 639 39.13 -17.88 -24.11
C GLN A 639 38.78 -19.34 -24.43
N LYS A 640 38.83 -20.25 -23.45
CA LYS A 640 38.49 -21.67 -23.61
C LYS A 640 36.99 -21.88 -23.82
N ASP A 641 36.16 -21.06 -23.18
CA ASP A 641 34.70 -21.14 -23.23
C ASP A 641 34.10 -20.32 -24.40
N ASN A 642 34.94 -19.84 -25.33
CA ASN A 642 34.58 -18.96 -26.46
C ASN A 642 33.86 -17.67 -26.03
N GLN A 643 34.15 -17.16 -24.84
CA GLN A 643 33.72 -15.82 -24.40
C GLN A 643 34.77 -14.80 -24.81
N ASP A 644 34.56 -14.19 -25.98
CA ASP A 644 35.52 -13.25 -26.58
C ASP A 644 35.39 -11.81 -26.08
N ASP A 645 34.36 -11.50 -25.29
CA ASP A 645 34.01 -10.14 -24.88
C ASP A 645 34.21 -9.94 -23.37
N LEU A 646 34.91 -8.86 -23.00
CA LEU A 646 35.11 -8.41 -21.62
C LEU A 646 34.53 -6.99 -21.46
N ASP A 647 33.42 -6.88 -20.74
CA ASP A 647 32.71 -5.62 -20.57
C ASP A 647 33.29 -4.76 -19.44
N LEU A 648 33.55 -3.49 -19.77
CA LEU A 648 33.97 -2.44 -18.86
C LEU A 648 33.03 -1.24 -19.03
N GLU A 649 31.79 -1.32 -18.51
CA GLU A 649 30.70 -0.32 -18.52
C GLU A 649 30.52 0.51 -19.82
N TYR A 650 31.49 1.36 -20.16
CA TYR A 650 31.53 2.23 -21.33
C TYR A 650 32.30 1.65 -22.53
N VAL A 651 33.06 0.56 -22.34
CA VAL A 651 33.94 -0.06 -23.35
C VAL A 651 33.91 -1.57 -23.23
N GLN A 652 33.79 -2.27 -24.36
CA GLN A 652 33.89 -3.73 -24.44
C GLN A 652 35.24 -4.10 -25.07
N PHE A 653 36.03 -4.91 -24.38
CA PHE A 653 37.33 -5.39 -24.85
C PHE A 653 37.24 -6.79 -25.48
N ASN A 654 38.11 -7.06 -26.44
CA ASN A 654 38.28 -8.39 -27.02
C ASN A 654 39.30 -9.22 -26.22
N VAL A 655 38.85 -10.30 -25.59
CA VAL A 655 39.63 -11.15 -24.67
C VAL A 655 40.92 -11.71 -25.32
N PRO A 656 40.89 -12.33 -26.52
CA PRO A 656 42.12 -12.77 -27.20
C PRO A 656 43.13 -11.65 -27.45
N LYS A 657 42.66 -10.46 -27.82
CA LYS A 657 43.52 -9.30 -28.10
C LYS A 657 44.08 -8.68 -26.82
N VAL A 658 43.31 -8.65 -25.73
CA VAL A 658 43.80 -8.27 -24.40
C VAL A 658 44.89 -9.23 -23.93
N LEU A 659 44.67 -10.55 -24.03
CA LEU A 659 45.69 -11.57 -23.71
C LEU A 659 46.97 -11.38 -24.53
N ALA A 660 46.85 -11.14 -25.84
CA ALA A 660 48.01 -10.87 -26.70
C ALA A 660 48.75 -9.58 -26.30
N LEU A 661 48.02 -8.52 -25.94
CA LEU A 661 48.58 -7.25 -25.49
C LEU A 661 49.33 -7.42 -24.16
N LEU A 662 48.72 -8.12 -23.20
CA LEU A 662 49.30 -8.41 -21.88
C LEU A 662 50.56 -9.26 -22.03
N ASN A 663 50.50 -10.34 -22.82
CA ASN A 663 51.67 -11.17 -23.10
C ASN A 663 52.78 -10.37 -23.78
N LYS A 664 52.47 -9.54 -24.78
CA LYS A 664 53.47 -8.72 -25.48
C LYS A 664 54.17 -7.71 -24.55
N ARG A 665 53.44 -7.12 -23.60
CA ARG A 665 53.93 -6.02 -22.75
C ARG A 665 54.55 -6.51 -21.44
N PHE A 666 54.07 -7.62 -20.90
CA PHE A 666 54.47 -8.12 -19.60
C PHE A 666 55.29 -9.43 -19.66
N ALA A 667 55.22 -10.24 -20.72
CA ALA A 667 55.95 -11.52 -20.79
C ALA A 667 57.47 -11.42 -21.08
N ARG A 668 58.01 -10.23 -21.34
CA ARG A 668 59.43 -10.05 -21.74
C ARG A 668 60.46 -9.96 -20.60
N LYS A 669 60.10 -10.23 -19.35
CA LYS A 669 61.07 -10.41 -18.27
C LYS A 669 61.07 -11.87 -17.79
N LYS A 670 61.91 -12.71 -18.40
CA LYS A 670 62.26 -14.03 -17.85
C LYS A 670 62.76 -13.83 -16.42
N GLY A 671 62.00 -14.32 -15.45
CA GLY A 671 62.32 -14.19 -14.03
C GLY A 671 61.17 -13.69 -13.15
N TRP A 672 59.96 -13.60 -13.70
CA TRP A 672 58.69 -13.62 -12.97
C TRP A 672 57.94 -14.89 -13.33
#